data_AF-A0A975BUA6-F1
#
_entry.id   AF-A0A975BUA6-F1
#
_cell.length_a   1.000
_cell.length_b   1.000
_cell.length_c   1.000
_cell.angle_alpha   90.00
_cell.angle_beta   90.00
_cell.angle_gamma   90.00
#
_symmetry.space_group_name_H-M   'P 1'
#
loop_
_entity.id
_entity.type
_entity.pdbx_description
1 polymer ?
#
loop_
_entity_poly.entity_id
_entity_poly.type
_entity_poly.pdbx_seq_one_letter_code
_entity_poly.pdbx_strand_id
1 'polypeptide(L)'
;MNRKPFIMVVMLTLVLSVFGNPYASFAADNPNPPSSPVKLIFIHHSTGGHWLADSNNDGPYGGLGTVLRDNNYYVSATNYCWGPDEIGSRTDIINWPEWFTGSNRDNIMNAVYDETGQNFTDCDGGNFGSWPRLSSDPGGENEIIMFKSCFPNSDLYGDPNDLPLSSPNDQFTVANAKAVYNNLLTYFETRQDKLFVIITAPPMSQEGYTANDVSTPASERAANARAFNNWLRNDWLGSYPCKNVAVFDYYNVLTSNGGNSETNDTGQESGNHHRWHGGQVQHTQSVSNNYSAYPSVVSPDWADDHPTTEGQQKATAEFADLLNVFYHRWKDGGTGSTTTSTTPGTTTTTVITITTTTTTTIGTTTTTSSGETTTTTTIISASRTGLRLYPRDIVYKGAFAYPEGDEWGYGGHALAYYPFGDSGGADDGYPGSFYTAGNATTGLVGEISIPEPVMSDDFNALPKASVLQSPMDITGGLINNCTYCEDCEYRNVDGLEYLPNINKIVWNLRDWYNVTACDQDSLGWSDPDMTGPRGVWHIGKRPSDNYEFHNGKTCDYLFKAPEDFADEYLDGKRLIAGNHRESGTYGGSQGPTLFAVAPWKNGNPPENGQNLDALAMTYYRERLGCAWNESEEMIPNPTSGACDFPDYRAMDSWTGGAWVQSGGISAILIFGRKSAGNNCYGTQEACGDPCNMDKGYHAYPYETQILFYDPEDLKAVISGTKEPWQVMPYDRHSLSDRVIGGECATLGAAAYDEENGLIYVTEQEAGQSGEPVVHVWKVVPFASADTDNNGKIELTDIISSLKQGKLRDVILSLRLLAGF
;
A
#
# COMPACT_ATOMS: atom_id res chain seq x y z
N MET A 1 -12.20 35.53 79.62
CA MET A 1 -12.05 34.29 80.41
C MET A 1 -12.81 33.18 79.70
N ASN A 2 -12.08 32.12 79.30
CA ASN A 2 -12.48 30.70 79.25
C ASN A 2 -13.72 30.31 78.40
N ARG A 3 -13.70 29.31 77.51
CA ARG A 3 -12.82 28.15 77.30
C ARG A 3 -13.25 27.46 75.99
N LYS A 4 -12.30 27.02 75.15
CA LYS A 4 -12.42 25.77 74.34
C LYS A 4 -12.41 24.57 75.35
N PRO A 5 -12.73 23.29 75.03
CA PRO A 5 -12.59 22.62 73.72
C PRO A 5 -13.51 21.39 73.41
N PHE A 6 -13.30 20.81 72.22
CA PHE A 6 -13.12 19.36 71.91
C PHE A 6 -14.27 18.32 71.92
N ILE A 7 -14.29 17.55 70.80
CA ILE A 7 -14.49 16.08 70.66
C ILE A 7 -15.92 15.56 70.86
N MET A 8 -16.48 14.57 70.16
CA MET A 8 -16.22 13.73 68.96
C MET A 8 -17.36 12.66 69.02
N VAL A 9 -17.51 11.84 67.96
CA VAL A 9 -18.04 10.45 67.99
C VAL A 9 -19.55 10.19 67.74
N VAL A 10 -19.80 9.58 66.56
CA VAL A 10 -20.70 8.41 66.25
C VAL A 10 -22.20 8.68 66.11
N MET A 11 -22.98 8.05 65.21
CA MET A 11 -22.86 7.25 63.97
C MET A 11 -24.32 7.04 63.53
N LEU A 12 -24.64 6.88 62.24
CA LEU A 12 -25.22 5.63 61.69
C LEU A 12 -25.37 5.68 60.15
N THR A 13 -24.40 5.03 59.49
CA THR A 13 -24.47 4.16 58.31
C THR A 13 -25.54 4.35 57.22
N LEU A 14 -25.08 4.49 55.96
CA LEU A 14 -25.30 3.44 54.96
C LEU A 14 -24.14 3.39 53.94
N VAL A 15 -23.59 2.19 53.84
CA VAL A 15 -22.59 1.58 52.95
C VAL A 15 -22.49 2.16 51.52
N LEU A 16 -21.27 2.51 51.09
CA LEU A 16 -20.82 2.35 49.70
C LEU A 16 -19.32 2.04 49.69
N SER A 17 -19.05 0.74 49.67
CA SER A 17 -17.76 0.11 49.39
C SER A 17 -17.54 0.05 47.87
N VAL A 18 -16.34 0.47 47.46
CA VAL A 18 -15.47 -0.16 46.45
C VAL A 18 -16.17 -0.66 45.19
N PHE A 19 -16.09 0.11 44.09
CA PHE A 19 -15.92 -0.42 42.73
C PHE A 19 -15.29 0.67 41.84
N GLY A 20 -13.95 0.68 41.80
CA GLY A 20 -13.24 1.16 40.62
C GLY A 20 -13.20 0.00 39.63
N ASN A 21 -13.48 0.26 38.36
CA ASN A 21 -13.17 -0.63 37.26
C ASN A 21 -12.90 0.23 36.00
N PRO A 22 -12.21 -0.33 35.01
CA PRO A 22 -11.22 0.32 34.14
C PRO A 22 -11.76 0.62 32.74
N TYR A 23 -11.14 1.53 32.00
CA TYR A 23 -11.25 1.56 30.54
C TYR A 23 -9.92 1.07 29.96
N ALA A 24 -9.97 0.10 29.05
CA ALA A 24 -8.81 -0.31 28.28
C ALA A 24 -8.48 0.80 27.26
N SER A 25 -7.38 1.52 27.52
CA SER A 25 -6.72 2.42 26.59
C SER A 25 -6.16 1.58 25.43
N PHE A 26 -6.33 1.99 24.18
CA PHE A 26 -5.27 1.71 23.21
C PHE A 26 -4.01 2.36 23.80
N ALA A 27 -3.00 1.55 24.11
CA ALA A 27 -1.77 2.09 24.65
C ALA A 27 -1.18 3.02 23.59
N ALA A 28 -1.04 4.30 23.92
CA ALA A 28 -0.14 5.15 23.15
C ALA A 28 1.23 4.47 23.15
N ASP A 29 1.98 4.61 22.05
CA ASP A 29 3.34 4.10 21.98
C ASP A 29 4.12 4.54 23.22
N ASN A 30 4.75 3.56 23.86
CA ASN A 30 5.40 3.75 25.14
C ASN A 30 6.91 3.80 24.93
N PRO A 31 7.56 4.97 24.98
CA PRO A 31 9.00 5.08 24.86
C PRO A 31 9.73 4.82 26.19
N ASN A 32 9.01 4.54 27.29
CA ASN A 32 9.65 4.36 28.58
C ASN A 32 10.34 2.99 28.67
N PRO A 33 11.43 2.87 29.45
CA PRO A 33 12.07 1.58 29.72
C PRO A 33 11.09 0.49 30.19
N PRO A 34 11.35 -0.79 29.88
CA PRO A 34 10.69 -1.91 30.54
C PRO A 34 10.69 -1.75 32.07
N SER A 35 9.58 -2.12 32.72
CA SER A 35 9.43 -1.98 34.18
C SER A 35 10.30 -2.95 34.99
N SER A 36 10.81 -4.00 34.35
CA SER A 36 11.74 -4.98 34.92
C SER A 36 12.89 -5.23 33.94
N PRO A 37 14.06 -5.70 34.41
CA PRO A 37 15.15 -6.09 33.54
C PRO A 37 14.74 -7.08 32.44
N VAL A 38 15.13 -6.81 31.19
CA VAL A 38 14.86 -7.67 30.01
C VAL A 38 16.17 -8.11 29.39
N LYS A 39 16.30 -9.40 29.04
CA LYS A 39 17.48 -9.91 28.34
C LYS A 39 17.39 -9.67 26.85
N LEU A 40 18.47 -9.13 26.30
CA LEU A 40 18.61 -8.79 24.91
C LEU A 40 19.94 -9.33 24.41
N ILE A 41 19.95 -9.97 23.25
CA ILE A 41 21.18 -10.31 22.54
C ILE A 41 21.28 -9.53 21.25
N PHE A 42 22.47 -9.02 20.96
CA PHE A 42 22.79 -8.40 19.69
C PHE A 42 23.71 -9.31 18.86
N ILE A 43 23.16 -9.89 17.80
CA ILE A 43 23.90 -10.69 16.81
C ILE A 43 24.53 -9.74 15.81
N HIS A 44 25.85 -9.63 15.84
CA HIS A 44 26.56 -8.72 14.95
C HIS A 44 27.99 -9.15 14.70
N HIS A 45 28.58 -8.54 13.69
CA HIS A 45 30.02 -8.40 13.54
C HIS A 45 30.42 -6.94 13.40
N SER A 46 31.68 -6.65 13.71
CA SER A 46 32.33 -5.35 13.61
C SER A 46 31.53 -4.14 14.13
N THR A 47 30.84 -3.36 13.27
CA THR A 47 30.11 -2.12 13.61
C THR A 47 29.24 -2.21 14.87
N GLY A 48 28.69 -3.39 15.19
CA GLY A 48 27.81 -3.59 16.34
C GLY A 48 28.55 -3.54 17.66
N GLY A 49 29.78 -4.07 17.69
CA GLY A 49 30.65 -3.99 18.86
C GLY A 49 31.05 -2.55 19.15
N HIS A 50 31.47 -1.81 18.12
CA HIS A 50 31.72 -0.37 18.22
C HIS A 50 30.48 0.40 18.68
N TRP A 51 29.29 0.04 18.20
CA TRP A 51 28.06 0.71 18.63
C TRP A 51 27.77 0.48 20.12
N LEU A 52 27.95 -0.75 20.61
CA LEU A 52 27.77 -1.12 22.02
C LEU A 52 28.81 -0.48 22.94
N ALA A 53 30.06 -0.43 22.51
CA ALA A 53 31.21 -0.07 23.33
C ALA A 53 31.08 1.28 24.02
N ASP A 54 31.61 1.35 25.25
CA ASP A 54 31.85 2.62 25.93
C ASP A 54 33.10 3.31 25.35
N SER A 55 33.32 4.57 25.74
CA SER A 55 34.51 5.32 25.36
C SER A 55 35.78 4.51 25.59
N ASN A 56 36.56 4.32 24.53
CA ASN A 56 37.80 3.56 24.53
C ASN A 56 38.83 4.18 23.57
N ASN A 57 40.04 3.62 23.55
CA ASN A 57 41.14 4.08 22.69
C ASN A 57 41.42 3.13 21.51
N ASP A 58 40.63 2.07 21.36
CA ASP A 58 40.90 0.96 20.44
C ASP A 58 40.10 1.08 19.12
N GLY A 59 39.10 1.96 19.07
CA GLY A 59 38.34 2.27 17.86
C GLY A 59 37.15 3.20 18.12
N PRO A 60 36.25 3.37 17.12
CA PRO A 60 34.99 4.08 17.31
C PRO A 60 34.15 3.48 18.43
N TYR A 61 33.34 4.31 19.08
CA TYR A 61 32.43 3.87 20.14
C TYR A 61 31.08 4.60 20.06
N GLY A 62 29.99 3.91 20.42
CA GLY A 62 28.63 4.45 20.34
C GLY A 62 27.92 4.63 21.67
N GLY A 63 28.38 3.98 22.74
CA GLY A 63 27.77 4.03 24.06
C GLY A 63 26.40 3.37 24.16
N LEU A 64 25.97 2.57 23.16
CA LEU A 64 24.65 1.93 23.17
C LEU A 64 24.47 1.02 24.39
N GLY A 65 25.50 0.27 24.79
CA GLY A 65 25.41 -0.62 25.95
C GLY A 65 25.11 0.13 27.26
N THR A 66 25.67 1.33 27.43
CA THR A 66 25.37 2.22 28.56
C THR A 66 23.90 2.65 28.55
N VAL A 67 23.39 3.10 27.40
CA VAL A 67 22.00 3.55 27.27
C VAL A 67 21.02 2.39 27.48
N LEU A 68 21.30 1.22 26.91
CA LEU A 68 20.47 0.03 27.08
C LEU A 68 20.46 -0.47 28.53
N ARG A 69 21.60 -0.46 29.23
CA ARG A 69 21.66 -0.74 30.67
C ARG A 69 20.73 0.21 31.45
N ASP A 70 20.79 1.51 31.16
CA ASP A 70 19.99 2.52 31.84
C ASP A 70 18.49 2.41 31.49
N ASN A 71 18.17 1.71 30.40
CA ASN A 71 16.82 1.35 29.98
C ASN A 71 16.42 -0.07 30.40
N ASN A 72 17.00 -0.63 31.47
CA ASN A 72 16.66 -1.96 31.99
C ASN A 72 16.94 -3.14 31.03
N TYR A 73 17.80 -3.00 30.04
CA TYR A 73 18.23 -4.13 29.22
C TYR A 73 19.54 -4.75 29.73
N TYR A 74 19.55 -6.06 29.91
CA TYR A 74 20.77 -6.84 30.09
C TYR A 74 21.25 -7.32 28.71
N VAL A 75 22.27 -6.66 28.17
CA VAL A 75 22.73 -6.88 26.79
C VAL A 75 23.86 -7.91 26.74
N SER A 76 23.61 -9.07 26.12
CA SER A 76 24.63 -9.97 25.58
C SER A 76 24.85 -9.68 24.10
N ALA A 77 25.91 -10.23 23.52
CA ALA A 77 26.14 -10.11 22.09
C ALA A 77 26.84 -11.35 21.55
N THR A 78 26.81 -11.51 20.23
CA THR A 78 27.69 -12.42 19.50
C THR A 78 28.74 -11.60 18.76
N ASN A 79 29.79 -12.27 18.27
CA ASN A 79 30.75 -11.65 17.37
C ASN A 79 31.45 -12.71 16.50
N TYR A 80 32.47 -12.34 15.74
CA TYR A 80 33.30 -13.28 14.99
C TYR A 80 33.66 -14.53 15.81
N CYS A 81 33.57 -15.69 15.15
CA CYS A 81 33.85 -17.02 15.69
C CYS A 81 32.95 -17.47 16.85
N TRP A 82 31.94 -16.69 17.22
CA TRP A 82 31.01 -17.07 18.27
C TRP A 82 30.08 -18.20 17.85
N GLY A 83 29.74 -19.07 18.80
CA GLY A 83 28.63 -20.03 18.70
C GLY A 83 28.93 -21.32 17.93
N PRO A 84 27.90 -22.17 17.72
CA PRO A 84 28.02 -23.43 17.00
C PRO A 84 28.63 -23.23 15.61
N ASP A 85 29.64 -24.03 15.27
CA ASP A 85 30.32 -23.99 13.96
C ASP A 85 30.78 -22.57 13.56
N GLU A 86 31.20 -21.76 14.55
CA GLU A 86 31.68 -20.38 14.36
C GLU A 86 30.66 -19.49 13.62
N ILE A 87 29.36 -19.74 13.82
CA ILE A 87 28.25 -19.06 13.11
C ILE A 87 28.33 -17.53 13.21
N GLY A 88 28.89 -16.99 14.28
CA GLY A 88 29.13 -15.56 14.47
C GLY A 88 30.01 -14.89 13.42
N SER A 89 30.77 -15.66 12.62
CA SER A 89 31.53 -15.14 11.46
C SER A 89 30.70 -15.01 10.17
N ARG A 90 29.43 -15.42 10.18
CA ARG A 90 28.56 -15.49 8.99
C ARG A 90 27.30 -14.67 9.20
N THR A 91 27.44 -13.34 9.22
CA THR A 91 26.35 -12.38 9.50
C THR A 91 26.05 -11.44 8.33
N ASP A 92 26.43 -11.82 7.11
CA ASP A 92 26.01 -11.12 5.91
C ASP A 92 24.55 -11.47 5.58
N ILE A 93 23.90 -10.65 4.76
CA ILE A 93 22.48 -10.80 4.37
C ILE A 93 22.26 -12.22 3.87
N ILE A 94 23.11 -12.71 2.97
CA ILE A 94 23.03 -14.05 2.40
C ILE A 94 23.22 -15.18 3.44
N ASN A 95 23.73 -14.90 4.64
CA ASN A 95 23.94 -15.89 5.68
C ASN A 95 22.76 -16.04 6.65
N TRP A 96 21.85 -15.06 6.75
CA TRP A 96 20.73 -15.15 7.69
C TRP A 96 19.87 -16.42 7.57
N PRO A 97 19.65 -17.01 6.37
CA PRO A 97 18.98 -18.29 6.28
C PRO A 97 19.67 -19.40 7.10
N GLU A 98 21.01 -19.41 7.21
CA GLU A 98 21.73 -20.40 8.02
C GLU A 98 21.36 -20.31 9.51
N TRP A 99 21.15 -19.09 10.02
CA TRP A 99 20.78 -18.84 11.41
C TRP A 99 19.35 -19.27 11.72
N PHE A 100 18.39 -18.86 10.88
CA PHE A 100 16.97 -18.87 11.24
C PHE A 100 16.16 -19.96 10.53
N THR A 101 16.52 -20.36 9.32
CA THR A 101 15.70 -21.28 8.52
C THR A 101 16.45 -22.54 8.09
N GLY A 102 17.78 -22.57 8.27
CA GLY A 102 18.67 -23.67 7.95
C GLY A 102 18.46 -24.91 8.81
N SER A 103 19.12 -26.01 8.43
CA SER A 103 18.98 -27.31 9.11
C SER A 103 19.56 -27.34 10.52
N ASN A 104 20.53 -26.48 10.83
CA ASN A 104 21.16 -26.36 12.15
C ASN A 104 20.55 -25.23 13.01
N ARG A 105 19.46 -24.58 12.53
CA ARG A 105 18.87 -23.39 13.17
C ARG A 105 18.54 -23.60 14.65
N ASP A 106 18.05 -24.78 15.04
CA ASP A 106 17.60 -25.01 16.42
C ASP A 106 18.80 -24.99 17.38
N ASN A 107 19.94 -25.56 16.98
CA ASN A 107 21.17 -25.53 17.78
C ASN A 107 21.74 -24.10 17.87
N ILE A 108 21.76 -23.39 16.74
CA ILE A 108 22.23 -22.00 16.66
C ILE A 108 21.36 -21.09 17.53
N MET A 109 20.04 -21.15 17.35
CA MET A 109 19.11 -20.25 18.03
C MET A 109 18.96 -20.58 19.51
N ASN A 110 19.08 -21.85 19.93
CA ASN A 110 19.18 -22.18 21.35
C ASN A 110 20.44 -21.56 21.99
N ALA A 111 21.59 -21.60 21.32
CA ALA A 111 22.79 -20.91 21.81
C ALA A 111 22.59 -19.39 21.90
N VAL A 112 21.89 -18.78 20.94
CA VAL A 112 21.50 -17.35 20.96
C VAL A 112 20.59 -17.05 22.16
N TYR A 113 19.61 -17.91 22.44
CA TYR A 113 18.70 -17.73 23.57
C TYR A 113 19.42 -17.86 24.92
N ASP A 114 20.41 -18.73 25.04
CA ASP A 114 21.14 -19.00 26.29
C ASP A 114 22.32 -18.05 26.56
N GLU A 115 22.78 -17.29 25.57
CA GLU A 115 24.00 -16.48 25.70
C GLU A 115 23.88 -15.31 26.70
N THR A 116 24.91 -15.13 27.51
CA THR A 116 25.02 -14.13 28.59
C THR A 116 26.31 -13.32 28.56
N GLY A 117 27.27 -13.66 27.71
CA GLY A 117 28.54 -13.01 27.52
C GLY A 117 28.45 -11.76 26.64
N GLN A 118 29.51 -10.95 26.69
CA GLN A 118 29.63 -9.77 25.83
C GLN A 118 30.30 -10.09 24.49
N ASN A 119 31.18 -11.08 24.43
CA ASN A 119 31.84 -11.48 23.17
C ASN A 119 32.48 -10.30 22.40
N PHE A 120 33.07 -9.33 23.12
CA PHE A 120 33.66 -8.13 22.51
C PHE A 120 35.06 -8.35 21.91
N THR A 121 35.61 -9.57 21.99
CA THR A 121 36.89 -9.95 21.38
C THR A 121 36.64 -11.04 20.34
N ASP A 122 37.26 -10.92 19.16
CA ASP A 122 37.21 -11.96 18.13
C ASP A 122 38.26 -13.06 18.34
N CYS A 123 38.21 -14.09 17.50
CA CYS A 123 39.13 -15.23 17.50
C CYS A 123 40.58 -14.89 17.13
N ASP A 124 40.82 -13.75 16.48
CA ASP A 124 42.16 -13.27 16.11
C ASP A 124 42.72 -12.27 17.13
N GLY A 125 41.98 -11.99 18.21
CA GLY A 125 42.36 -11.08 19.28
C GLY A 125 42.00 -9.61 19.01
N GLY A 126 41.24 -9.31 17.96
CA GLY A 126 40.63 -8.01 17.72
C GLY A 126 39.61 -7.68 18.80
N ASN A 127 39.57 -6.41 19.21
CA ASN A 127 38.75 -5.94 20.32
C ASN A 127 37.84 -4.80 19.86
N PHE A 128 36.54 -4.97 20.04
CA PHE A 128 35.52 -4.00 19.63
C PHE A 128 35.00 -3.15 20.79
N GLY A 129 35.58 -3.29 21.98
CA GLY A 129 35.29 -2.52 23.17
C GLY A 129 34.23 -3.15 24.07
N SER A 130 34.48 -3.15 25.38
CA SER A 130 33.49 -3.57 26.39
C SER A 130 32.46 -2.48 26.67
N TRP A 131 31.28 -2.86 27.15
CA TRP A 131 30.25 -1.94 27.59
C TRP A 131 29.74 -2.24 29.01
N PRO A 132 29.18 -1.26 29.72
CA PRO A 132 28.48 -1.50 30.97
C PRO A 132 27.21 -2.31 30.78
N ARG A 133 26.89 -3.16 31.76
CA ARG A 133 25.63 -3.94 31.81
C ARG A 133 25.00 -3.82 33.19
N LEU A 134 23.77 -4.29 33.35
CA LEU A 134 23.19 -4.43 34.68
C LEU A 134 24.10 -5.34 35.53
N SER A 135 24.26 -4.98 36.81
CA SER A 135 25.22 -5.64 37.70
C SER A 135 24.91 -7.12 38.00
N SER A 136 23.68 -7.55 37.73
CA SER A 136 23.20 -8.93 37.88
C SER A 136 22.48 -9.38 36.62
N ASP A 137 22.79 -10.58 36.13
CA ASP A 137 21.99 -11.26 35.10
C ASP A 137 20.60 -11.58 35.69
N PRO A 138 19.50 -11.10 35.07
CA PRO A 138 18.15 -11.42 35.54
C PRO A 138 17.76 -12.90 35.36
N GLY A 139 18.57 -13.70 34.65
CA GLY A 139 18.32 -15.11 34.37
C GLY A 139 17.34 -15.33 33.22
N GLY A 140 17.17 -16.58 32.81
CA GLY A 140 16.32 -16.95 31.66
C GLY A 140 16.98 -16.71 30.30
N GLU A 141 16.21 -16.92 29.24
CA GLU A 141 16.65 -16.75 27.86
C GLU A 141 16.63 -15.27 27.42
N ASN A 142 17.39 -14.93 26.38
CA ASN A 142 17.23 -13.67 25.66
C ASN A 142 15.81 -13.58 25.06
N GLU A 143 15.12 -12.48 25.34
CA GLU A 143 13.75 -12.21 24.87
C GLU A 143 13.74 -11.34 23.62
N ILE A 144 14.73 -10.45 23.49
CA ILE A 144 14.91 -9.57 22.33
C ILE A 144 16.14 -10.04 21.56
N ILE A 145 15.95 -10.33 20.28
CA ILE A 145 16.98 -10.74 19.34
C ILE A 145 17.20 -9.59 18.37
N MET A 146 18.20 -8.77 18.65
CA MET A 146 18.68 -7.76 17.70
C MET A 146 19.68 -8.41 16.75
N PHE A 147 19.61 -8.12 15.46
CA PHE A 147 20.64 -8.61 14.53
C PHE A 147 20.89 -7.65 13.37
N LYS A 148 22.11 -7.72 12.82
CA LYS A 148 22.52 -6.85 11.71
C LYS A 148 23.64 -7.42 10.85
N SER A 149 23.69 -6.96 9.61
CA SER A 149 24.84 -7.13 8.73
C SER A 149 25.77 -5.90 8.77
N CYS A 150 27.02 -6.04 8.30
CA CYS A 150 28.00 -4.93 8.29
C CYS A 150 27.92 -4.12 6.99
N PHE A 151 28.63 -2.98 6.91
CA PHE A 151 28.55 -2.05 5.77
C PHE A 151 28.74 -2.68 4.38
N PRO A 152 29.56 -3.74 4.17
CA PRO A 152 29.69 -4.33 2.83
C PRO A 152 28.37 -4.89 2.28
N ASN A 153 27.39 -5.14 3.14
CA ASN A 153 26.07 -5.61 2.75
C ASN A 153 25.18 -4.50 2.17
N SER A 154 25.63 -3.24 2.21
CA SER A 154 25.05 -2.16 1.43
C SER A 154 25.57 -2.15 -0.01
N ASP A 155 26.52 -3.02 -0.36
CA ASP A 155 26.99 -3.16 -1.74
C ASP A 155 26.05 -4.05 -2.58
N LEU A 156 24.84 -3.54 -2.87
CA LEU A 156 23.79 -4.27 -3.56
C LEU A 156 23.72 -3.98 -5.05
N TYR A 157 23.70 -5.04 -5.84
CA TYR A 157 23.52 -5.04 -7.30
C TYR A 157 22.05 -5.23 -7.70
N GLY A 158 21.76 -5.19 -9.00
CA GLY A 158 20.40 -5.27 -9.54
C GLY A 158 19.77 -3.88 -9.69
N ASP A 159 18.44 -3.83 -9.64
CA ASP A 159 17.64 -2.61 -9.75
C ASP A 159 16.99 -2.23 -8.41
N PRO A 160 16.84 -0.93 -8.07
CA PRO A 160 16.15 -0.50 -6.86
C PRO A 160 14.73 -1.05 -6.71
N ASN A 161 14.06 -1.32 -7.84
CA ASN A 161 12.67 -1.80 -7.90
C ASN A 161 12.55 -3.31 -8.02
N ASP A 162 13.68 -4.04 -8.02
CA ASP A 162 13.70 -5.50 -8.10
C ASP A 162 12.77 -6.13 -7.05
N LEU A 163 12.06 -7.17 -7.48
CA LEU A 163 11.15 -7.94 -6.66
C LEU A 163 11.91 -9.00 -5.85
N PRO A 164 11.38 -9.45 -4.70
CA PRO A 164 11.95 -10.60 -4.04
C PRO A 164 12.01 -11.79 -4.99
N LEU A 165 13.17 -12.45 -5.06
CA LEU A 165 13.27 -13.77 -5.67
C LEU A 165 12.34 -14.77 -4.95
N SER A 166 11.91 -15.81 -5.67
CA SER A 166 11.09 -16.88 -5.11
C SER A 166 11.82 -17.68 -4.02
N SER A 167 13.15 -17.70 -4.04
CA SER A 167 13.99 -18.33 -3.01
C SER A 167 15.32 -17.59 -2.85
N PRO A 168 15.88 -17.52 -1.62
CA PRO A 168 17.22 -16.99 -1.40
C PRO A 168 18.31 -17.74 -2.16
N ASN A 169 19.36 -17.01 -2.57
CA ASN A 169 20.60 -17.50 -3.14
C ASN A 169 21.81 -16.75 -2.55
N ASP A 170 22.99 -16.90 -3.16
CA ASP A 170 24.27 -16.35 -2.68
C ASP A 170 24.65 -14.99 -3.28
N GLN A 171 23.77 -14.35 -4.05
CA GLN A 171 24.05 -13.09 -4.74
C GLN A 171 23.71 -11.86 -3.90
N PHE A 172 24.55 -10.82 -3.94
CA PHE A 172 24.28 -9.53 -3.31
C PHE A 172 23.44 -8.64 -4.24
N THR A 173 22.17 -8.98 -4.42
CA THR A 173 21.21 -8.20 -5.23
C THR A 173 20.03 -7.74 -4.40
N VAL A 174 19.36 -6.65 -4.81
CA VAL A 174 18.11 -6.19 -4.17
C VAL A 174 17.07 -7.32 -4.14
N ALA A 175 16.88 -8.01 -5.27
CA ALA A 175 15.96 -9.14 -5.38
C ALA A 175 16.24 -10.25 -4.35
N ASN A 176 17.51 -10.67 -4.24
CA ASN A 176 17.89 -11.73 -3.31
C ASN A 176 17.81 -11.28 -1.85
N ALA A 177 18.22 -10.05 -1.55
CA ALA A 177 18.12 -9.50 -0.20
C ALA A 177 16.66 -9.50 0.27
N LYS A 178 15.71 -9.06 -0.55
CA LYS A 178 14.27 -9.15 -0.23
C LYS A 178 13.81 -10.60 -0.03
N ALA A 179 14.29 -11.55 -0.85
CA ALA A 179 13.96 -12.98 -0.70
C ALA A 179 14.48 -13.57 0.61
N VAL A 180 15.70 -13.23 1.03
CA VAL A 180 16.26 -13.62 2.33
C VAL A 180 15.34 -13.18 3.45
N TYR A 181 15.01 -11.89 3.51
CA TYR A 181 14.22 -11.35 4.61
C TYR A 181 12.79 -11.90 4.63
N ASN A 182 12.15 -12.09 3.47
CA ASN A 182 10.87 -12.82 3.38
C ASN A 182 10.98 -14.25 3.93
N ASN A 183 12.08 -14.95 3.66
CA ASN A 183 12.31 -16.28 4.20
C ASN A 183 12.44 -16.27 5.74
N LEU A 184 13.06 -15.25 6.34
CA LEU A 184 13.21 -15.15 7.80
C LEU A 184 11.88 -15.01 8.54
N LEU A 185 10.87 -14.37 7.93
CA LEU A 185 9.54 -14.23 8.53
C LEU A 185 8.94 -15.58 8.91
N THR A 186 9.19 -16.63 8.11
CA THR A 186 8.70 -17.99 8.40
C THR A 186 9.21 -18.54 9.74
N TYR A 187 10.41 -18.16 10.18
CA TYR A 187 10.92 -18.51 11.50
C TYR A 187 10.32 -17.61 12.58
N PHE A 188 10.25 -16.30 12.33
CA PHE A 188 9.75 -15.32 13.31
C PHE A 188 8.29 -15.57 13.70
N GLU A 189 7.44 -16.03 12.78
CA GLU A 189 6.06 -16.42 13.08
C GLU A 189 5.95 -17.52 14.13
N THR A 190 6.95 -18.42 14.18
CA THR A 190 6.99 -19.54 15.12
C THR A 190 7.48 -19.15 16.51
N ARG A 191 8.05 -17.94 16.66
CA ARG A 191 8.69 -17.46 17.89
C ARG A 191 8.08 -16.13 18.35
N GLN A 192 6.76 -16.08 18.46
CA GLN A 192 6.04 -14.92 19.00
C GLN A 192 6.38 -14.61 20.48
N ASP A 193 7.00 -15.57 21.17
CA ASP A 193 7.60 -15.42 22.50
C ASP A 193 8.93 -14.65 22.49
N LYS A 194 9.43 -14.24 21.32
CA LYS A 194 10.63 -13.43 21.12
C LYS A 194 10.31 -12.19 20.29
N LEU A 195 10.99 -11.08 20.56
CA LEU A 195 11.00 -9.90 19.69
C LEU A 195 12.25 -9.92 18.81
N PHE A 196 12.07 -9.89 17.49
CA PHE A 196 13.16 -9.75 16.52
C PHE A 196 13.27 -8.30 16.08
N VAL A 197 14.46 -7.70 16.23
CA VAL A 197 14.73 -6.32 15.84
C VAL A 197 15.84 -6.31 14.79
N ILE A 198 15.48 -5.98 13.56
CA ILE A 198 16.41 -5.86 12.45
C ILE A 198 17.03 -4.48 12.54
N ILE A 199 18.36 -4.43 12.61
CA ILE A 199 19.12 -3.20 12.40
C ILE A 199 19.68 -3.28 10.98
N THR A 200 19.25 -2.37 10.11
CA THR A 200 19.70 -2.36 8.71
C THR A 200 21.22 -2.21 8.61
N ALA A 201 21.83 -2.72 7.53
CA ALA A 201 23.26 -2.52 7.30
C ALA A 201 23.61 -1.01 7.21
N PRO A 202 24.74 -0.57 7.75
CA PRO A 202 25.19 0.82 7.60
C PRO A 202 25.55 1.15 6.14
N PRO A 203 25.40 2.41 5.70
CA PRO A 203 25.76 2.82 4.35
C PRO A 203 27.27 2.81 4.14
N MET A 204 27.70 2.73 2.87
CA MET A 204 29.10 2.86 2.45
C MET A 204 29.39 4.25 1.89
N SER A 205 30.64 4.72 2.00
CA SER A 205 31.12 5.89 1.26
C SER A 205 31.20 5.59 -0.23
N GLN A 206 31.27 6.64 -1.04
CA GLN A 206 31.41 6.49 -2.49
C GLN A 206 32.71 5.77 -2.87
N GLU A 207 33.80 6.03 -2.14
CA GLU A 207 35.09 5.38 -2.31
C GLU A 207 35.02 3.89 -1.95
N GLY A 208 34.27 3.52 -0.91
CA GLY A 208 34.06 2.12 -0.54
C GLY A 208 33.42 1.29 -1.66
N TYR A 209 32.37 1.82 -2.30
CA TYR A 209 31.79 1.17 -3.48
C TYR A 209 32.80 1.04 -4.62
N THR A 210 33.55 2.12 -4.89
CA THR A 210 34.48 2.18 -6.03
C THR A 210 35.65 1.21 -5.86
N ALA A 211 36.11 0.97 -4.62
CA ALA A 211 37.17 0.01 -4.32
C ALA A 211 36.74 -1.45 -4.61
N ASN A 212 35.46 -1.77 -4.43
CA ASN A 212 34.93 -3.12 -4.65
C ASN A 212 34.68 -3.42 -6.13
N ASP A 213 34.10 -2.47 -6.85
CA ASP A 213 33.74 -2.63 -8.25
C ASP A 213 33.68 -1.26 -8.95
N VAL A 214 34.41 -1.15 -10.06
CA VAL A 214 34.43 0.05 -10.92
C VAL A 214 33.54 -0.08 -12.15
N SER A 215 33.01 -1.28 -12.43
CA SER A 215 32.15 -1.56 -13.57
C SER A 215 30.70 -1.14 -13.34
N THR A 216 30.21 -1.29 -12.11
CA THR A 216 28.88 -0.81 -11.70
C THR A 216 29.02 0.49 -10.89
N PRO A 217 28.42 1.60 -11.35
CA PRO A 217 28.52 2.90 -10.67
C PRO A 217 28.16 2.84 -9.18
N ALA A 218 28.97 3.46 -8.34
CA ALA A 218 28.71 3.58 -6.89
C ALA A 218 27.32 4.19 -6.59
N SER A 219 26.87 5.13 -7.42
CA SER A 219 25.55 5.77 -7.26
C SER A 219 24.38 4.81 -7.47
N GLU A 220 24.54 3.82 -8.36
CA GLU A 220 23.53 2.81 -8.64
C GLU A 220 23.42 1.83 -7.47
N ARG A 221 24.56 1.31 -7.01
CA ARG A 221 24.61 0.39 -5.86
C ARG A 221 24.16 1.07 -4.56
N ALA A 222 24.51 2.34 -4.36
CA ALA A 222 23.99 3.11 -3.23
C ALA A 222 22.49 3.39 -3.32
N ALA A 223 21.93 3.57 -4.52
CA ALA A 223 20.49 3.68 -4.71
C ALA A 223 19.76 2.35 -4.44
N ASN A 224 20.36 1.22 -4.85
CA ASN A 224 19.87 -0.12 -4.54
C ASN A 224 19.81 -0.36 -3.03
N ALA A 225 20.88 -0.03 -2.31
CA ALA A 225 20.95 -0.13 -0.86
C ALA A 225 19.88 0.74 -0.18
N ARG A 226 19.71 1.98 -0.62
CA ARG A 226 18.64 2.86 -0.14
C ARG A 226 17.26 2.24 -0.34
N ALA A 227 16.97 1.78 -1.55
CA ALA A 227 15.66 1.23 -1.88
C ALA A 227 15.35 -0.05 -1.09
N PHE A 228 16.34 -0.94 -0.93
CA PHE A 228 16.20 -2.12 -0.09
C PHE A 228 15.91 -1.78 1.38
N ASN A 229 16.62 -0.82 1.97
CA ASN A 229 16.40 -0.41 3.37
C ASN A 229 15.06 0.32 3.56
N ASN A 230 14.64 1.13 2.58
CA ASN A 230 13.30 1.73 2.55
C ASN A 230 12.22 0.63 2.51
N TRP A 231 12.39 -0.41 1.69
CA TRP A 231 11.48 -1.54 1.62
C TRP A 231 11.40 -2.31 2.94
N LEU A 232 12.56 -2.61 3.57
CA LEU A 232 12.58 -3.29 4.88
C LEU A 232 11.78 -2.51 5.93
N ARG A 233 11.90 -1.18 5.94
CA ARG A 233 11.25 -0.32 6.93
C ARG A 233 9.77 -0.10 6.63
N ASN A 234 9.40 0.12 5.37
CA ASN A 234 8.06 0.59 4.99
C ASN A 234 7.11 -0.55 4.61
N ASP A 235 7.64 -1.58 3.93
CA ASP A 235 6.82 -2.47 3.11
C ASP A 235 6.93 -3.94 3.54
N TRP A 236 8.11 -4.39 3.97
CA TRP A 236 8.42 -5.80 4.25
C TRP A 236 7.44 -6.46 5.24
N LEU A 237 7.04 -5.73 6.28
CA LEU A 237 6.10 -6.22 7.29
C LEU A 237 4.63 -5.95 6.95
N GLY A 238 4.31 -5.44 5.76
CA GLY A 238 2.96 -5.00 5.38
C GLY A 238 1.91 -6.11 5.44
N SER A 239 2.30 -7.36 5.17
CA SER A 239 1.46 -8.56 5.26
C SER A 239 1.81 -9.47 6.45
N TYR A 240 2.80 -9.10 7.28
CA TYR A 240 3.27 -9.93 8.38
C TYR A 240 2.26 -9.89 9.55
N PRO A 241 1.69 -11.04 9.98
CA PRO A 241 0.54 -11.03 10.88
C PRO A 241 0.91 -10.80 12.36
N CYS A 242 2.18 -10.95 12.73
CA CYS A 242 2.61 -10.93 14.12
C CYS A 242 3.25 -9.58 14.50
N LYS A 243 3.17 -9.20 15.79
CA LYS A 243 3.75 -7.96 16.31
C LYS A 243 5.17 -8.12 16.90
N ASN A 244 5.84 -9.21 16.54
CA ASN A 244 7.10 -9.63 17.14
C ASN A 244 8.33 -9.36 16.26
N VAL A 245 8.19 -8.51 15.24
CA VAL A 245 9.28 -8.08 14.35
C VAL A 245 9.25 -6.56 14.22
N ALA A 246 10.41 -5.92 14.31
CA ALA A 246 10.59 -4.48 14.11
C ALA A 246 11.88 -4.18 13.34
N VAL A 247 11.93 -3.01 12.67
CA VAL A 247 13.08 -2.57 11.89
C VAL A 247 13.56 -1.21 12.39
N PHE A 248 14.84 -1.09 12.68
CA PHE A 248 15.53 0.18 12.85
C PHE A 248 16.42 0.44 11.64
N ASP A 249 15.99 1.41 10.83
CA ASP A 249 16.71 1.93 9.67
C ASP A 249 17.97 2.74 10.05
N TYR A 250 18.96 2.03 10.58
CA TYR A 250 20.32 2.48 10.85
C TYR A 250 21.02 3.02 9.58
N TYR A 251 20.63 2.53 8.41
CA TYR A 251 21.14 3.01 7.13
C TYR A 251 20.78 4.49 6.97
N ASN A 252 19.49 4.81 7.07
CA ASN A 252 18.98 6.17 6.91
C ASN A 252 19.60 7.12 7.93
N VAL A 253 19.65 6.73 9.20
CA VAL A 253 20.26 7.53 10.29
C VAL A 253 21.69 7.95 9.95
N LEU A 254 22.48 7.08 9.30
CA LEU A 254 23.88 7.32 8.98
C LEU A 254 24.14 7.99 7.63
N THR A 255 23.10 8.43 6.92
CA THR A 255 23.24 9.13 5.62
C THR A 255 23.16 10.65 5.70
N SER A 256 23.15 11.21 6.91
CA SER A 256 23.18 12.66 7.15
C SER A 256 23.98 12.97 8.40
N ASN A 257 24.60 14.15 8.44
CA ASN A 257 25.44 14.61 9.55
C ASN A 257 25.30 16.12 9.76
N GLY A 258 25.96 16.64 10.79
CA GLY A 258 25.99 18.06 11.15
C GLY A 258 27.00 18.90 10.34
N GLY A 259 27.40 18.43 9.15
CA GLY A 259 28.31 19.11 8.23
C GLY A 259 29.61 18.37 7.94
N ASN A 260 30.03 17.42 8.79
CA ASN A 260 31.14 16.50 8.55
C ASN A 260 30.97 15.19 9.36
N SER A 261 31.81 14.19 9.09
CA SER A 261 31.74 12.86 9.73
C SER A 261 32.10 12.86 11.22
N GLU A 262 32.61 13.96 11.77
CA GLU A 262 32.92 14.13 13.20
C GLU A 262 31.91 15.06 13.88
N THR A 263 30.75 15.29 13.28
CA THR A 263 29.67 16.12 13.86
C THR A 263 28.32 15.50 13.52
N ASN A 264 27.55 15.07 14.52
CA ASN A 264 26.20 14.58 14.27
C ASN A 264 25.12 15.66 14.34
N ASP A 265 24.01 15.39 13.67
CA ASP A 265 22.80 16.20 13.57
C ASP A 265 21.70 15.70 14.51
N THR A 266 22.07 15.00 15.60
CA THR A 266 21.13 14.51 16.61
C THR A 266 20.26 15.66 17.14
N GLY A 267 18.95 15.45 17.16
CA GLY A 267 17.98 16.45 17.65
C GLY A 267 17.71 17.62 16.69
N GLN A 268 18.37 17.69 15.54
CA GLN A 268 18.01 18.66 14.50
C GLN A 268 16.69 18.27 13.82
N GLU A 269 15.95 19.27 13.32
CA GLU A 269 14.72 19.04 12.55
C GLU A 269 15.02 18.54 11.14
N SER A 270 16.08 19.09 10.52
CA SER A 270 16.61 18.62 9.25
C SER A 270 17.66 17.54 9.46
N GLY A 271 17.64 16.56 8.57
CA GLY A 271 18.51 15.40 8.59
C GLY A 271 17.73 14.15 8.18
N ASN A 272 18.46 13.05 8.13
CA ASN A 272 17.90 11.73 7.95
C ASN A 272 17.87 11.06 9.33
N HIS A 273 16.67 10.75 9.80
CA HIS A 273 16.41 10.30 11.16
C HIS A 273 15.49 9.09 11.15
N HIS A 274 15.65 8.23 12.15
CA HIS A 274 14.65 7.24 12.53
C HIS A 274 14.62 7.20 14.05
N ARG A 275 13.68 7.93 14.65
CA ARG A 275 13.73 8.23 16.09
C ARG A 275 12.35 8.35 16.69
N TRP A 276 12.26 8.31 18.02
CA TRP A 276 11.08 8.78 18.73
C TRP A 276 11.14 10.30 18.87
N HIS A 277 10.16 11.03 18.32
CA HIS A 277 10.14 12.48 18.37
C HIS A 277 8.72 13.02 18.40
N GLY A 278 8.45 14.00 19.26
CA GLY A 278 7.12 14.63 19.35
C GLY A 278 5.99 13.68 19.74
N GLY A 279 6.29 12.57 20.43
CA GLY A 279 5.28 11.59 20.85
C GLY A 279 4.91 10.55 19.79
N GLN A 280 5.71 10.40 18.73
CA GLN A 280 5.52 9.41 17.67
C GLN A 280 6.86 8.93 17.10
N VAL A 281 6.82 7.80 16.38
CA VAL A 281 7.96 7.35 15.57
C VAL A 281 8.09 8.27 14.36
N GLN A 282 9.24 8.91 14.23
CA GLN A 282 9.61 9.76 13.10
C GLN A 282 10.63 9.02 12.23
N HIS A 283 10.38 8.96 10.92
CA HIS A 283 11.36 8.56 9.93
C HIS A 283 11.40 9.63 8.84
N THR A 284 12.56 10.26 8.66
CA THR A 284 12.72 11.39 7.74
C THR A 284 13.94 11.19 6.86
N GLN A 285 13.88 11.71 5.64
CA GLN A 285 15.01 11.82 4.73
C GLN A 285 15.02 13.23 4.12
N SER A 286 15.38 14.25 4.88
CA SER A 286 15.44 15.61 4.33
C SER A 286 16.75 15.90 3.59
N VAL A 287 17.75 15.02 3.72
CA VAL A 287 19.03 15.09 3.01
C VAL A 287 19.06 13.99 1.95
N SER A 288 19.12 14.40 0.68
CA SER A 288 19.22 13.50 -0.46
C SER A 288 20.64 12.93 -0.60
N ASN A 289 20.97 11.97 0.26
CA ASN A 289 22.24 11.26 0.24
C ASN A 289 22.01 9.75 0.44
N ASN A 290 22.69 8.95 -0.37
CA ASN A 290 22.67 7.49 -0.27
C ASN A 290 23.99 6.92 0.27
N TYR A 291 25.02 7.75 0.45
CA TYR A 291 26.31 7.31 0.96
C TYR A 291 26.42 7.51 2.47
N SER A 292 27.44 6.90 3.07
CA SER A 292 27.81 7.14 4.46
C SER A 292 28.15 8.60 4.69
N ALA A 293 27.50 9.20 5.69
CA ALA A 293 27.87 10.51 6.22
C ALA A 293 28.94 10.41 7.32
N TYR A 294 29.30 9.18 7.73
CA TYR A 294 30.19 8.89 8.84
C TYR A 294 31.28 7.84 8.52
N PRO A 295 31.92 7.82 7.34
CA PRO A 295 33.00 6.87 7.10
C PRO A 295 34.19 7.17 8.02
N SER A 296 34.77 6.14 8.65
CA SER A 296 35.91 6.29 9.56
C SER A 296 37.20 6.63 8.82
N VAL A 297 37.41 6.02 7.66
CA VAL A 297 38.56 6.34 6.78
C VAL A 297 38.10 6.34 5.33
N VAL A 298 38.44 7.40 4.60
CA VAL A 298 38.22 7.50 3.16
C VAL A 298 39.55 7.79 2.49
N SER A 299 39.98 6.90 1.59
CA SER A 299 41.17 7.05 0.76
C SER A 299 40.82 6.68 -0.70
N PRO A 300 41.53 7.24 -1.70
CA PRO A 300 41.28 6.90 -3.10
C PRO A 300 41.42 5.40 -3.43
N ASP A 301 42.23 4.68 -2.66
CA ASP A 301 42.58 3.27 -2.93
C ASP A 301 41.86 2.26 -2.02
N TRP A 302 41.23 2.71 -0.94
CA TRP A 302 40.47 1.89 0.01
C TRP A 302 39.63 2.78 0.94
N ALA A 303 38.51 2.27 1.43
CA ALA A 303 37.72 2.95 2.45
C ALA A 303 37.45 2.01 3.62
N ASP A 304 37.43 2.58 4.82
CA ASP A 304 36.86 1.98 6.01
C ASP A 304 35.56 2.71 6.35
N ASP A 305 34.45 2.07 5.97
CA ASP A 305 33.10 2.59 6.15
C ASP A 305 32.48 2.21 7.50
N HIS A 306 33.28 1.75 8.47
CA HIS A 306 32.83 1.74 9.86
C HIS A 306 32.33 3.14 10.23
N PRO A 307 31.12 3.28 10.81
CA PRO A 307 30.65 4.56 11.31
C PRO A 307 31.59 5.14 12.37
N THR A 308 31.91 6.43 12.26
CA THR A 308 32.64 7.18 13.30
C THR A 308 31.90 7.17 14.63
N THR A 309 32.60 7.54 15.71
CA THR A 309 32.02 7.72 17.05
C THR A 309 30.77 8.60 17.01
N GLU A 310 30.77 9.68 16.24
CA GLU A 310 29.64 10.61 16.16
C GLU A 310 28.43 10.02 15.44
N GLY A 311 28.65 9.21 14.39
CA GLY A 311 27.59 8.47 13.73
C GLY A 311 26.99 7.40 14.64
N GLN A 312 27.84 6.67 15.37
CA GLN A 312 27.40 5.68 16.35
C GLN A 312 26.59 6.32 17.49
N GLN A 313 27.03 7.46 18.01
CA GLN A 313 26.32 8.20 19.06
C GLN A 313 24.98 8.75 18.58
N LYS A 314 24.88 9.20 17.32
CA LYS A 314 23.60 9.59 16.71
C LYS A 314 22.62 8.42 16.73
N ALA A 315 23.06 7.26 16.23
CA ALA A 315 22.21 6.08 16.20
C ALA A 315 21.80 5.62 17.60
N THR A 316 22.71 5.68 18.59
CA THR A 316 22.37 5.40 20.00
C THR A 316 21.26 6.31 20.50
N ALA A 317 21.37 7.62 20.25
CA ALA A 317 20.39 8.60 20.70
C ALA A 317 19.01 8.41 20.05
N GLU A 318 18.97 7.93 18.81
CA GLU A 318 17.72 7.73 18.06
C GLU A 318 17.07 6.36 18.30
N PHE A 319 17.85 5.34 18.66
CA PHE A 319 17.38 3.96 18.79
C PHE A 319 16.73 3.64 20.13
N ALA A 320 17.25 4.15 21.25
CA ALA A 320 16.88 3.66 22.58
C ALA A 320 15.38 3.74 22.89
N ASP A 321 14.78 4.91 22.63
CA ASP A 321 13.34 5.12 22.82
C ASP A 321 12.51 4.27 21.83
N LEU A 322 13.01 4.05 20.61
CA LEU A 322 12.34 3.19 19.64
C LEU A 322 12.35 1.72 20.07
N LEU A 323 13.45 1.22 20.65
CA LEU A 323 13.50 -0.12 21.19
C LEU A 323 12.47 -0.32 22.30
N ASN A 324 12.30 0.67 23.18
CA ASN A 324 11.25 0.67 24.19
C ASN A 324 9.87 0.57 23.53
N VAL A 325 9.60 1.40 22.51
CA VAL A 325 8.34 1.34 21.75
C VAL A 325 8.12 -0.03 21.14
N PHE A 326 9.13 -0.62 20.49
CA PHE A 326 9.04 -1.95 19.89
C PHE A 326 8.75 -3.03 20.94
N TYR A 327 9.43 -2.97 22.09
CA TYR A 327 9.20 -3.89 23.20
C TYR A 327 7.77 -3.82 23.73
N HIS A 328 7.26 -2.62 24.00
CA HIS A 328 5.91 -2.47 24.55
C HIS A 328 4.85 -2.87 23.53
N ARG A 329 5.00 -2.50 22.25
CA ARG A 329 4.11 -2.98 21.17
C ARG A 329 4.04 -4.50 21.10
N TRP A 330 5.18 -5.16 21.26
CA TRP A 330 5.26 -6.62 21.27
C TRP A 330 4.59 -7.22 22.52
N LYS A 331 4.90 -6.72 23.73
CA LYS A 331 4.31 -7.23 24.97
C LYS A 331 2.80 -6.99 25.07
N ASP A 332 2.34 -5.84 24.61
CA ASP A 332 0.91 -5.48 24.60
C ASP A 332 0.11 -6.31 23.57
N GLY A 333 0.78 -6.84 22.55
CA GLY A 333 0.19 -7.74 21.55
C GLY A 333 0.36 -9.24 21.81
N GLY A 334 1.10 -9.64 22.86
CA GLY A 334 1.65 -10.99 23.01
C GLY A 334 1.26 -11.76 24.28
N THR A 335 0.22 -11.36 25.03
CA THR A 335 -0.22 -12.13 26.21
C THR A 335 -1.67 -12.62 26.08
N GLY A 336 -1.84 -13.95 26.14
CA GLY A 336 -3.16 -14.59 26.20
C GLY A 336 -3.80 -14.53 27.60
N SER A 337 -5.14 -14.58 27.59
CA SER A 337 -6.08 -15.04 28.64
C SER A 337 -6.83 -13.99 29.49
N THR A 338 -8.11 -13.80 29.11
CA THR A 338 -9.34 -13.49 29.89
C THR A 338 -9.27 -12.54 31.10
N THR A 339 -9.87 -11.34 31.03
CA THR A 339 -11.20 -11.00 31.62
C THR A 339 -11.54 -9.52 31.42
N THR A 340 -12.79 -9.25 31.05
CA THR A 340 -13.43 -7.95 30.93
C THR A 340 -13.60 -7.27 32.29
N SER A 341 -13.35 -5.96 32.34
CA SER A 341 -14.20 -5.05 33.10
C SER A 341 -14.07 -3.62 32.57
N THR A 342 -15.17 -2.88 32.70
CA THR A 342 -15.43 -1.48 32.29
C THR A 342 -15.79 -0.66 33.53
N THR A 343 -15.29 0.58 33.73
CA THR A 343 -16.03 1.74 34.32
C THR A 343 -15.22 3.07 34.40
N PRO A 344 -15.83 4.25 34.72
CA PRO A 344 -15.43 5.57 34.21
C PRO A 344 -14.98 6.61 35.25
N GLY A 345 -14.32 7.65 34.73
CA GLY A 345 -14.32 9.02 35.27
C GLY A 345 -13.01 9.43 35.96
N THR A 346 -12.54 10.67 35.96
CA THR A 346 -13.06 11.96 35.45
C THR A 346 -11.87 12.91 35.31
N THR A 347 -11.76 13.59 34.18
CA THR A 347 -10.73 14.59 33.88
C THR A 347 -10.99 15.90 34.66
N THR A 348 -9.95 16.49 35.24
CA THR A 348 -9.91 17.94 35.53
C THR A 348 -8.85 18.57 34.64
N THR A 349 -9.31 19.35 33.67
CA THR A 349 -8.51 20.05 32.65
C THR A 349 -7.84 21.28 33.24
N THR A 350 -6.55 21.48 32.95
CA THR A 350 -5.94 22.83 32.89
C THR A 350 -5.37 23.02 31.49
N VAL A 351 -5.94 23.98 30.76
CA VAL A 351 -5.60 24.36 29.38
C VAL A 351 -4.33 25.22 29.39
N ILE A 352 -3.38 24.93 28.49
CA ILE A 352 -2.42 25.91 28.00
C ILE A 352 -2.55 25.99 26.48
N THR A 353 -2.96 27.18 26.03
CA THR A 353 -3.20 27.59 24.65
C THR A 353 -1.89 27.72 23.89
N ILE A 354 -1.80 27.12 22.70
CA ILE A 354 -0.85 27.54 21.66
C ILE A 354 -1.65 27.88 20.41
N THR A 355 -1.50 29.13 19.99
CA THR A 355 -2.19 29.74 18.85
C THR A 355 -1.54 29.29 17.55
N THR A 356 -2.29 28.63 16.67
CA THR A 356 -1.96 28.52 15.25
C THR A 356 -3.20 28.93 14.47
N THR A 357 -3.04 29.92 13.59
CA THR A 357 -4.14 30.59 12.89
C THR A 357 -4.77 29.65 11.85
N THR A 358 -5.76 28.87 12.26
CA THR A 358 -6.74 28.24 11.38
C THR A 358 -7.94 29.17 11.32
N THR A 359 -8.26 29.73 10.15
CA THR A 359 -9.50 30.50 9.97
C THR A 359 -10.67 29.53 10.02
N THR A 360 -11.20 29.30 11.22
CA THR A 360 -12.45 28.59 11.43
C THR A 360 -13.58 29.55 11.07
N THR A 361 -14.24 29.35 9.93
CA THR A 361 -15.45 30.12 9.60
C THR A 361 -16.63 29.47 10.30
N ILE A 362 -17.02 30.01 11.45
CA ILE A 362 -18.25 29.59 12.15
C ILE A 362 -19.43 30.32 11.49
N GLY A 363 -20.13 29.64 10.59
CA GLY A 363 -21.43 30.10 10.10
C GLY A 363 -22.51 29.80 11.14
N THR A 364 -22.99 30.82 11.86
CA THR A 364 -24.14 30.66 12.77
C THR A 364 -25.38 31.25 12.09
N THR A 365 -26.39 30.43 11.81
CA THR A 365 -27.70 30.90 11.33
C THR A 365 -28.72 30.71 12.45
N THR A 366 -29.31 31.80 12.93
CA THR A 366 -30.32 31.77 13.99
C THR A 366 -31.69 32.11 13.41
N THR A 367 -32.60 31.14 13.36
CA THR A 367 -34.03 31.38 13.09
C THR A 367 -34.80 31.28 14.39
N THR A 368 -35.68 32.25 14.65
CA THR A 368 -36.49 32.32 15.88
C THR A 368 -37.96 32.15 15.53
N SER A 369 -38.58 31.07 16.02
CA SER A 369 -40.04 30.95 16.09
C SER A 369 -40.47 30.40 17.45
N SER A 370 -41.29 31.20 18.16
CA SER A 370 -42.17 30.80 19.27
C SER A 370 -41.62 29.81 20.31
N GLY A 371 -40.58 30.23 21.05
CA GLY A 371 -40.36 29.75 22.43
C GLY A 371 -39.45 28.55 22.61
N GLU A 372 -38.81 28.05 21.56
CA GLU A 372 -37.81 26.99 21.67
C GLU A 372 -36.57 27.36 20.84
N THR A 373 -35.41 27.45 21.49
CA THR A 373 -34.15 27.83 20.85
C THR A 373 -33.38 26.55 20.52
N THR A 374 -33.40 26.13 19.25
CA THR A 374 -32.56 25.03 18.76
C THR A 374 -31.28 25.62 18.19
N THR A 375 -30.12 25.27 18.78
CA THR A 375 -28.80 25.66 18.26
C THR A 375 -28.16 24.44 17.60
N THR A 376 -28.10 24.43 16.27
CA THR A 376 -27.38 23.41 15.52
C THR A 376 -25.93 23.87 15.32
N THR A 377 -24.97 23.16 15.92
CA THR A 377 -23.54 23.40 15.71
C THR A 377 -23.00 22.36 14.74
N THR A 378 -22.74 22.77 13.50
CA THR A 378 -22.03 21.92 12.53
C THR A 378 -20.53 22.05 12.79
N ILE A 379 -19.90 21.00 13.31
CA ILE A 379 -18.43 20.91 13.36
C ILE A 379 -18.00 20.34 12.02
N ILE A 380 -17.42 21.18 11.15
CA ILE A 380 -16.74 20.70 9.95
C ILE A 380 -15.39 20.17 10.42
N SER A 381 -15.26 18.85 10.58
CA SER A 381 -13.97 18.21 10.79
C SER A 381 -13.16 18.37 9.50
N ALA A 382 -11.98 18.97 9.57
CA ALA A 382 -11.07 18.96 8.43
C ALA A 382 -10.70 17.51 8.12
N SER A 383 -11.02 17.07 6.90
CA SER A 383 -10.59 15.77 6.37
C SER A 383 -9.06 15.69 6.44
N ARG A 384 -8.53 14.59 6.97
CA ARG A 384 -7.10 14.26 6.80
C ARG A 384 -6.91 13.80 5.35
N THR A 385 -6.88 14.71 4.40
CA THR A 385 -6.58 14.41 3.00
C THR A 385 -5.10 14.06 2.84
N GLY A 386 -4.79 12.94 2.19
CA GLY A 386 -3.42 12.61 1.77
C GLY A 386 -2.78 11.36 2.39
N LEU A 387 -3.54 10.48 3.06
CA LEU A 387 -3.04 9.15 3.42
C LEU A 387 -3.24 8.17 2.26
N ARG A 388 -2.26 7.31 2.01
CA ARG A 388 -2.32 6.29 0.95
C ARG A 388 -3.18 5.10 1.39
N LEU A 389 -4.01 4.60 0.47
CA LEU A 389 -4.77 3.35 0.61
C LEU A 389 -3.89 2.16 0.16
N TYR A 390 -3.68 1.17 1.02
CA TYR A 390 -2.86 -0.01 0.71
C TYR A 390 -3.71 -1.27 0.52
N PRO A 391 -3.15 -2.38 -0.02
CA PRO A 391 -3.87 -3.64 -0.17
C PRO A 391 -4.53 -4.15 1.12
N ARG A 392 -3.93 -3.88 2.29
CA ARG A 392 -4.50 -4.23 3.60
C ARG A 392 -5.79 -3.49 3.95
N ASP A 393 -6.08 -2.36 3.29
CA ASP A 393 -7.25 -1.53 3.53
C ASP A 393 -8.47 -1.96 2.68
N ILE A 394 -8.32 -3.01 1.86
CA ILE A 394 -9.42 -3.61 1.08
C ILE A 394 -9.63 -5.07 1.49
N VAL A 395 -10.89 -5.43 1.75
CA VAL A 395 -11.27 -6.78 2.19
C VAL A 395 -12.23 -7.40 1.18
N TYR A 396 -11.84 -8.54 0.63
CA TYR A 396 -12.66 -9.30 -0.30
C TYR A 396 -13.95 -9.80 0.37
N LYS A 397 -15.07 -9.66 -0.33
CA LYS A 397 -16.42 -10.04 0.12
C LYS A 397 -17.01 -11.20 -0.66
N GLY A 398 -16.38 -11.62 -1.75
CA GLY A 398 -16.86 -12.69 -2.62
C GLY A 398 -17.24 -12.17 -4.00
N ALA A 399 -17.99 -12.97 -4.74
CA ALA A 399 -18.43 -12.65 -6.09
C ALA A 399 -19.92 -12.97 -6.31
N PHE A 400 -20.47 -12.43 -7.39
CA PHE A 400 -21.77 -12.82 -7.95
C PHE A 400 -21.69 -12.86 -9.48
N ALA A 401 -22.56 -13.62 -10.13
CA ALA A 401 -22.59 -13.77 -11.59
C ALA A 401 -23.57 -12.78 -12.24
N TYR A 402 -23.32 -12.46 -13.50
CA TYR A 402 -24.28 -11.77 -14.36
C TYR A 402 -25.59 -12.57 -14.51
N PRO A 403 -26.68 -11.95 -14.98
CA PRO A 403 -27.92 -12.67 -15.26
C PRO A 403 -27.72 -13.79 -16.29
N GLU A 404 -28.59 -14.80 -16.24
CA GLU A 404 -28.60 -15.85 -17.27
C GLU A 404 -29.04 -15.27 -18.63
N GLY A 405 -28.43 -15.78 -19.71
CA GLY A 405 -28.82 -15.45 -21.08
C GLY A 405 -27.63 -15.14 -21.99
N ASP A 406 -27.76 -15.46 -23.26
CA ASP A 406 -26.72 -15.21 -24.27
C ASP A 406 -26.42 -13.71 -24.42
N GLU A 407 -27.40 -12.85 -24.10
CA GLU A 407 -27.27 -11.39 -24.12
C GLU A 407 -26.28 -10.84 -23.08
N TRP A 408 -25.79 -11.64 -22.13
CA TRP A 408 -24.81 -11.27 -21.11
C TRP A 408 -23.47 -12.00 -21.25
N GLY A 409 -23.42 -13.09 -22.00
CA GLY A 409 -22.20 -13.87 -22.24
C GLY A 409 -21.14 -13.06 -22.99
N TYR A 410 -19.87 -13.30 -22.70
CA TYR A 410 -18.73 -12.52 -23.21
C TYR A 410 -18.87 -11.02 -22.93
N GLY A 411 -19.54 -10.66 -21.83
CA GLY A 411 -19.69 -9.29 -21.35
C GLY A 411 -18.60 -8.91 -20.33
N GLY A 412 -18.90 -7.96 -19.46
CA GLY A 412 -17.97 -7.50 -18.41
C GLY A 412 -16.96 -6.44 -18.88
N HIS A 413 -17.19 -5.84 -20.04
CA HIS A 413 -16.30 -4.82 -20.58
C HIS A 413 -16.54 -3.43 -19.98
N ALA A 414 -17.76 -3.13 -19.53
CA ALA A 414 -18.11 -1.83 -18.95
C ALA A 414 -19.07 -1.99 -17.77
N LEU A 415 -18.85 -1.20 -16.72
CA LEU A 415 -19.62 -1.26 -15.47
C LEU A 415 -19.72 0.13 -14.85
N ALA A 416 -20.93 0.58 -14.51
CA ALA A 416 -21.17 1.82 -13.77
C ALA A 416 -22.14 1.60 -12.61
N TYR A 417 -21.71 1.97 -11.41
CA TYR A 417 -22.56 1.94 -10.23
C TYR A 417 -23.64 3.03 -10.29
N TYR A 418 -24.89 2.65 -10.06
CA TYR A 418 -26.03 3.55 -10.00
C TYR A 418 -26.70 3.49 -8.61
N PRO A 419 -26.54 4.53 -7.76
CA PRO A 419 -27.00 4.48 -6.37
C PRO A 419 -28.52 4.54 -6.20
N PHE A 420 -29.26 4.94 -7.24
CA PHE A 420 -30.72 5.01 -7.20
C PHE A 420 -31.40 3.79 -7.84
N GLY A 421 -30.59 2.82 -8.28
CA GLY A 421 -31.05 1.53 -8.78
C GLY A 421 -31.69 0.67 -7.70
N ASP A 422 -32.45 -0.32 -8.13
CA ASP A 422 -33.03 -1.37 -7.28
C ASP A 422 -33.68 -0.87 -5.96
N SER A 423 -34.34 0.29 -5.98
CA SER A 423 -34.96 0.87 -4.77
C SER A 423 -36.05 0.00 -4.11
N GLY A 424 -36.49 -1.08 -4.77
CA GLY A 424 -37.42 -2.08 -4.25
C GLY A 424 -36.77 -3.44 -3.98
N GLY A 425 -35.44 -3.53 -4.08
CA GLY A 425 -34.63 -4.73 -3.87
C GLY A 425 -34.57 -5.18 -2.42
N ALA A 426 -33.83 -6.26 -2.17
CA ALA A 426 -33.61 -6.77 -0.83
C ALA A 426 -32.68 -5.82 -0.04
N ASP A 427 -32.91 -5.69 1.27
CA ASP A 427 -31.95 -5.05 2.18
C ASP A 427 -30.85 -6.04 2.55
N ASP A 428 -29.93 -6.28 1.61
CA ASP A 428 -28.85 -7.26 1.69
C ASP A 428 -27.46 -6.62 1.91
N GLY A 429 -27.42 -5.29 2.08
CA GLY A 429 -26.19 -4.53 2.28
C GLY A 429 -25.48 -4.10 0.99
N TYR A 430 -26.06 -4.37 -0.18
CA TYR A 430 -25.52 -4.02 -1.49
C TYR A 430 -26.53 -3.18 -2.30
N PRO A 431 -26.78 -1.92 -1.88
CA PRO A 431 -27.79 -1.08 -2.50
C PRO A 431 -27.42 -0.68 -3.94
N GLY A 432 -28.40 -0.18 -4.68
CA GLY A 432 -28.20 0.33 -6.03
C GLY A 432 -28.21 -0.77 -7.11
N SER A 433 -27.68 -0.43 -8.28
CA SER A 433 -27.62 -1.32 -9.44
C SER A 433 -26.37 -1.04 -10.27
N PHE A 434 -26.17 -1.84 -11.32
CA PHE A 434 -25.17 -1.57 -12.34
C PHE A 434 -25.79 -1.33 -13.70
N TYR A 435 -25.39 -0.25 -14.38
CA TYR A 435 -25.40 -0.26 -15.85
C TYR A 435 -24.18 -1.04 -16.33
N THR A 436 -24.38 -1.98 -17.24
CA THR A 436 -23.29 -2.79 -17.77
C THR A 436 -23.47 -3.15 -19.22
N ALA A 437 -22.35 -3.22 -19.95
CA ALA A 437 -22.33 -3.80 -21.28
C ALA A 437 -22.70 -5.30 -21.19
N GLY A 438 -23.66 -5.70 -22.01
CA GLY A 438 -24.00 -7.09 -22.23
C GLY A 438 -23.00 -7.77 -23.16
N ASN A 439 -23.48 -8.67 -24.00
CA ASN A 439 -22.64 -9.44 -24.91
C ASN A 439 -21.83 -8.55 -25.86
N ALA A 440 -20.51 -8.74 -25.87
CA ALA A 440 -19.54 -7.97 -26.66
C ALA A 440 -19.87 -7.90 -28.16
N THR A 441 -20.58 -8.87 -28.72
CA THR A 441 -20.95 -8.87 -30.15
C THR A 441 -22.13 -7.95 -30.49
N THR A 442 -22.91 -7.57 -29.48
CA THR A 442 -24.13 -6.77 -29.67
C THR A 442 -23.95 -5.30 -29.32
N GLY A 443 -22.99 -4.98 -28.45
CA GLY A 443 -22.74 -3.61 -27.98
C GLY A 443 -23.90 -3.00 -27.17
N LEU A 444 -24.83 -3.82 -26.67
CA LEU A 444 -25.98 -3.35 -25.90
C LEU A 444 -25.62 -3.17 -24.42
N VAL A 445 -26.31 -2.25 -23.75
CA VAL A 445 -26.17 -1.97 -22.32
C VAL A 445 -27.50 -2.23 -21.62
N GLY A 446 -27.46 -2.86 -20.46
CA GLY A 446 -28.63 -3.05 -19.60
C GLY A 446 -28.35 -2.65 -18.15
N GLU A 447 -29.39 -2.74 -17.31
CA GLU A 447 -29.27 -2.49 -15.87
C GLU A 447 -29.53 -3.80 -15.09
N ILE A 448 -28.64 -4.14 -14.16
CA ILE A 448 -28.71 -5.36 -13.34
C ILE A 448 -28.66 -5.04 -11.85
N SER A 449 -29.33 -5.86 -11.03
CA SER A 449 -29.29 -5.75 -9.57
C SER A 449 -27.94 -6.19 -9.00
N ILE A 450 -27.67 -5.85 -7.73
CA ILE A 450 -26.46 -6.27 -7.01
C ILE A 450 -26.88 -7.23 -5.89
N PRO A 451 -26.76 -8.55 -6.06
CA PRO A 451 -27.03 -9.48 -4.97
C PRO A 451 -25.86 -9.51 -3.97
N GLU A 452 -26.14 -9.91 -2.72
CA GLU A 452 -25.10 -10.26 -1.74
C GLU A 452 -24.06 -11.24 -2.36
N PRO A 453 -22.77 -10.88 -2.44
CA PRO A 453 -21.73 -11.72 -2.99
C PRO A 453 -21.42 -12.92 -2.10
N VAL A 454 -20.99 -14.01 -2.72
CA VAL A 454 -20.64 -15.25 -2.01
C VAL A 454 -19.15 -15.55 -2.20
N MET A 455 -18.51 -15.97 -1.11
CA MET A 455 -17.13 -16.48 -1.14
C MET A 455 -17.11 -17.88 -1.75
N SER A 456 -16.88 -17.95 -3.07
CA SER A 456 -16.70 -19.21 -3.80
C SER A 456 -15.86 -18.98 -5.05
N ASP A 457 -15.08 -20.00 -5.41
CA ASP A 457 -14.36 -20.16 -6.68
C ASP A 457 -15.17 -21.01 -7.70
N ASP A 458 -16.32 -21.55 -7.31
CA ASP A 458 -17.23 -22.27 -8.21
C ASP A 458 -18.28 -21.29 -8.76
N PHE A 459 -18.16 -20.98 -10.05
CA PHE A 459 -19.13 -20.16 -10.79
C PHE A 459 -20.58 -20.58 -10.53
N ASN A 460 -20.87 -21.88 -10.47
CA ASN A 460 -22.25 -22.38 -10.31
C ASN A 460 -22.82 -22.16 -8.91
N ALA A 461 -21.98 -21.88 -7.93
CA ALA A 461 -22.38 -21.58 -6.55
C ALA A 461 -22.67 -20.09 -6.34
N LEU A 462 -22.35 -19.23 -7.32
CA LEU A 462 -22.54 -17.79 -7.19
C LEU A 462 -24.01 -17.39 -7.33
N PRO A 463 -24.46 -16.39 -6.55
CA PRO A 463 -25.75 -15.76 -6.78
C PRO A 463 -25.74 -15.03 -8.12
N LYS A 464 -26.90 -14.96 -8.78
CA LYS A 464 -27.05 -14.31 -10.09
C LYS A 464 -27.78 -12.99 -9.92
N ALA A 465 -27.26 -11.95 -10.56
CA ALA A 465 -27.94 -10.67 -10.68
C ALA A 465 -29.27 -10.83 -11.46
N SER A 466 -30.23 -9.97 -11.15
CA SER A 466 -31.50 -9.88 -11.88
C SER A 466 -31.49 -8.72 -12.86
N VAL A 467 -32.17 -8.86 -13.99
CA VAL A 467 -32.32 -7.79 -14.98
C VAL A 467 -33.34 -6.77 -14.51
N LEU A 468 -32.94 -5.50 -14.38
CA LEU A 468 -33.80 -4.37 -14.03
C LEU A 468 -34.25 -3.61 -15.29
N GLN A 469 -33.33 -3.42 -16.24
CA GLN A 469 -33.62 -2.93 -17.58
C GLN A 469 -32.95 -3.83 -18.61
N SER A 470 -33.73 -4.32 -19.58
CA SER A 470 -33.22 -5.21 -20.63
C SER A 470 -32.17 -4.50 -21.50
N PRO A 471 -31.15 -5.24 -22.00
CA PRO A 471 -30.14 -4.66 -22.87
C PRO A 471 -30.72 -3.92 -24.07
N MET A 472 -30.24 -2.70 -24.30
CA MET A 472 -30.60 -1.87 -25.45
C MET A 472 -29.41 -1.03 -25.95
N ASP A 473 -29.55 -0.46 -27.14
CA ASP A 473 -28.53 0.40 -27.73
C ASP A 473 -28.59 1.78 -27.07
N ILE A 474 -27.75 1.96 -26.05
CA ILE A 474 -27.59 3.22 -25.34
C ILE A 474 -27.09 4.35 -26.25
N THR A 475 -26.47 4.02 -27.39
CA THR A 475 -25.91 5.01 -28.32
C THR A 475 -26.92 5.47 -29.37
N GLY A 476 -28.08 4.82 -29.49
CA GLY A 476 -29.10 5.09 -30.52
C GLY A 476 -28.56 5.02 -31.95
N GLY A 477 -27.66 4.07 -32.21
CA GLY A 477 -27.04 3.81 -33.50
C GLY A 477 -25.75 4.56 -33.77
N LEU A 478 -25.27 5.41 -32.84
CA LEU A 478 -23.99 6.12 -33.01
C LEU A 478 -22.80 5.16 -33.08
N ILE A 479 -22.86 4.01 -32.42
CA ILE A 479 -21.86 2.93 -32.53
C ILE A 479 -21.67 2.43 -33.97
N ASN A 480 -22.68 2.58 -34.84
CA ASN A 480 -22.58 2.14 -36.24
C ASN A 480 -22.11 3.23 -37.20
N ASN A 481 -21.80 4.44 -36.71
CA ASN A 481 -21.61 5.63 -37.54
C ASN A 481 -20.36 6.43 -37.15
N CYS A 482 -19.18 5.80 -37.23
CA CYS A 482 -17.94 6.55 -37.15
C CYS A 482 -17.57 7.18 -38.51
N THR A 483 -17.12 8.44 -38.51
CA THR A 483 -16.90 9.21 -39.74
C THR A 483 -15.53 9.90 -39.83
N TYR A 484 -14.63 9.68 -38.88
CA TYR A 484 -13.38 10.45 -38.80
C TYR A 484 -12.24 9.90 -39.69
N CYS A 485 -12.18 8.59 -39.91
CA CYS A 485 -11.26 7.95 -40.86
C CYS A 485 -11.99 6.89 -41.70
N GLU A 486 -11.39 6.49 -42.82
CA GLU A 486 -11.99 5.54 -43.77
C GLU A 486 -12.16 4.13 -43.17
N ASP A 487 -11.23 3.71 -42.31
CA ASP A 487 -11.23 2.39 -41.64
C ASP A 487 -11.84 2.43 -40.24
N CYS A 488 -12.64 3.45 -39.92
CA CYS A 488 -13.19 3.61 -38.58
C CYS A 488 -14.29 2.58 -38.27
N GLU A 489 -14.19 1.89 -37.14
CA GLU A 489 -15.21 0.96 -36.66
C GLU A 489 -15.28 0.99 -35.13
N TYR A 490 -16.45 1.25 -34.57
CA TYR A 490 -16.67 0.98 -33.15
C TYR A 490 -17.13 -0.46 -32.99
N ARG A 491 -16.50 -1.19 -32.07
CA ARG A 491 -16.78 -2.61 -31.84
C ARG A 491 -17.52 -2.82 -30.52
N ASN A 492 -17.21 -2.02 -29.51
CA ASN A 492 -17.72 -2.25 -28.15
C ASN A 492 -18.03 -0.95 -27.40
N VAL A 493 -18.90 -1.08 -26.40
CA VAL A 493 -19.03 -0.13 -25.29
C VAL A 493 -18.14 -0.64 -24.15
N ASP A 494 -16.97 -0.04 -23.96
CA ASP A 494 -15.94 -0.52 -23.00
C ASP A 494 -15.76 0.42 -21.78
N GLY A 495 -16.44 1.57 -21.75
CA GLY A 495 -16.46 2.45 -20.58
C GLY A 495 -17.87 2.87 -20.25
N LEU A 496 -18.21 2.85 -18.96
CA LEU A 496 -19.47 3.36 -18.44
C LEU A 496 -19.20 4.09 -17.11
N GLU A 497 -19.85 5.23 -16.90
CA GLU A 497 -19.87 5.91 -15.60
C GLU A 497 -21.17 6.71 -15.46
N TYR A 498 -21.77 6.71 -14.27
CA TYR A 498 -22.92 7.54 -13.95
C TYR A 498 -22.48 8.86 -13.30
N LEU A 499 -22.83 9.98 -13.94
CA LEU A 499 -22.51 11.32 -13.49
C LEU A 499 -23.72 11.98 -12.81
N PRO A 500 -23.76 12.05 -11.46
CA PRO A 500 -24.91 12.59 -10.74
C PRO A 500 -25.11 14.10 -10.96
N ASN A 501 -24.04 14.85 -11.20
CA ASN A 501 -24.09 16.31 -11.40
C ASN A 501 -24.87 16.74 -12.66
N ILE A 502 -24.96 15.86 -13.66
CA ILE A 502 -25.73 16.11 -14.90
C ILE A 502 -26.83 15.07 -15.14
N ASN A 503 -26.94 14.07 -14.26
CA ASN A 503 -27.86 12.95 -14.36
C ASN A 503 -27.79 12.28 -15.73
N LYS A 504 -26.60 11.74 -16.05
CA LYS A 504 -26.30 11.06 -17.32
C LYS A 504 -25.47 9.80 -17.09
N ILE A 505 -25.68 8.81 -17.94
CA ILE A 505 -24.76 7.67 -18.11
C ILE A 505 -23.81 8.07 -19.23
N VAL A 506 -22.53 8.16 -18.92
CA VAL A 506 -21.48 8.43 -19.91
C VAL A 506 -20.92 7.10 -20.38
N TRP A 507 -20.64 7.01 -21.67
CA TRP A 507 -20.10 5.80 -22.29
C TRP A 507 -18.93 6.12 -23.22
N ASN A 508 -18.04 5.14 -23.35
CA ASN A 508 -16.95 5.14 -24.32
C ASN A 508 -17.20 4.07 -25.40
N LEU A 509 -16.90 4.42 -26.64
CA LEU A 509 -16.86 3.52 -27.78
C LEU A 509 -15.43 3.17 -28.15
N ARG A 510 -15.14 1.87 -28.16
CA ARG A 510 -13.80 1.34 -28.40
C ARG A 510 -13.73 0.56 -29.69
N ASP A 511 -12.62 0.80 -30.37
CA ASP A 511 -12.10 -0.09 -31.39
C ASP A 511 -10.89 -0.85 -30.82
N TRP A 512 -11.12 -2.07 -30.36
CA TRP A 512 -10.04 -2.91 -29.83
C TRP A 512 -9.06 -3.39 -30.91
N TYR A 513 -9.47 -3.41 -32.18
CA TYR A 513 -8.69 -3.92 -33.32
C TYR A 513 -8.25 -2.81 -34.30
N ASN A 514 -8.06 -1.59 -33.81
CA ASN A 514 -7.64 -0.44 -34.61
C ASN A 514 -6.17 -0.52 -35.07
N VAL A 515 -5.89 -1.36 -36.07
CA VAL A 515 -4.55 -1.54 -36.65
C VAL A 515 -4.11 -0.39 -37.55
N THR A 516 -5.02 0.53 -37.89
CA THR A 516 -4.80 1.64 -38.83
C THR A 516 -4.40 2.95 -38.15
N ALA A 517 -4.17 2.93 -36.83
CA ALA A 517 -3.82 4.11 -36.03
C ALA A 517 -4.89 5.21 -36.09
N CYS A 518 -6.14 4.84 -36.32
CA CYS A 518 -7.20 5.81 -36.47
C CYS A 518 -7.54 6.47 -35.13
N ASP A 519 -7.39 7.79 -35.05
CA ASP A 519 -7.73 8.56 -33.87
C ASP A 519 -9.20 8.97 -33.90
N GLN A 520 -10.08 8.29 -33.16
CA GLN A 520 -11.55 8.38 -33.30
C GLN A 520 -12.21 9.18 -32.18
N ASP A 521 -13.40 9.73 -32.44
CA ASP A 521 -14.29 10.15 -31.34
C ASP A 521 -14.66 8.91 -30.52
N SER A 522 -14.85 9.00 -29.21
CA SER A 522 -15.20 7.82 -28.39
C SER A 522 -16.21 8.11 -27.29
N LEU A 523 -16.27 9.34 -26.78
CA LEU A 523 -17.08 9.66 -25.62
C LEU A 523 -18.49 10.11 -26.01
N GLY A 524 -19.50 9.61 -25.32
CA GLY A 524 -20.88 10.07 -25.43
C GLY A 524 -21.63 9.90 -24.13
N TRP A 525 -22.90 10.28 -24.11
CA TRP A 525 -23.76 10.02 -22.95
C TRP A 525 -25.22 9.79 -23.32
N SER A 526 -25.99 9.33 -22.34
CA SER A 526 -27.42 9.06 -22.43
C SER A 526 -28.13 9.38 -21.12
N ASP A 527 -29.45 9.52 -21.19
CA ASP A 527 -30.29 9.62 -20.02
C ASP A 527 -30.27 8.31 -19.21
N PRO A 528 -30.58 8.32 -17.89
CA PRO A 528 -30.58 7.11 -17.07
C PRO A 528 -31.54 6.00 -17.52
N ASP A 529 -32.54 6.33 -18.34
CA ASP A 529 -33.40 5.33 -19.00
C ASP A 529 -32.77 4.73 -20.28
N MET A 530 -31.46 4.95 -20.45
CA MET A 530 -30.63 4.56 -21.61
C MET A 530 -31.08 5.17 -22.95
N THR A 531 -31.89 6.24 -22.91
CA THR A 531 -32.33 6.96 -24.12
C THR A 531 -31.63 8.31 -24.31
N GLY A 532 -32.01 9.04 -25.34
CA GLY A 532 -31.52 10.41 -25.57
C GLY A 532 -30.01 10.56 -25.84
N PRO A 533 -29.36 9.67 -26.61
CA PRO A 533 -27.91 9.70 -26.80
C PRO A 533 -27.42 11.03 -27.37
N ARG A 534 -26.24 11.47 -26.92
CA ARG A 534 -25.50 12.63 -27.43
C ARG A 534 -24.02 12.28 -27.55
N GLY A 535 -23.37 12.84 -28.57
CA GLY A 535 -22.01 12.47 -28.97
C GLY A 535 -21.94 12.16 -30.47
N VAL A 536 -20.88 11.51 -30.94
CA VAL A 536 -19.66 11.11 -30.19
C VAL A 536 -18.69 12.30 -30.16
N TRP A 537 -17.93 12.44 -29.08
CA TRP A 537 -16.93 13.51 -28.88
C TRP A 537 -15.53 12.94 -28.77
N HIS A 538 -14.55 13.79 -29.05
CA HIS A 538 -13.15 13.46 -28.85
C HIS A 538 -12.64 13.99 -27.51
N ILE A 539 -11.91 13.14 -26.77
CA ILE A 539 -11.31 13.52 -25.48
C ILE A 539 -9.99 14.23 -25.77
N GLY A 540 -9.97 15.55 -25.61
CA GLY A 540 -8.78 16.37 -25.86
C GLY A 540 -8.71 16.93 -27.29
N LYS A 541 -7.64 17.67 -27.57
CA LYS A 541 -7.47 18.37 -28.85
C LYS A 541 -6.88 17.44 -29.92
N ARG A 542 -7.43 17.49 -31.13
CA ARG A 542 -6.79 16.93 -32.35
C ARG A 542 -6.49 18.01 -33.41
N PRO A 543 -5.38 17.87 -34.17
CA PRO A 543 -4.26 16.98 -33.87
C PRO A 543 -3.54 17.44 -32.58
N SER A 544 -3.03 16.50 -31.81
CA SER A 544 -2.18 16.76 -30.64
C SER A 544 -0.73 16.42 -30.95
N ASP A 545 0.20 17.10 -30.26
CA ASP A 545 1.61 16.76 -30.34
C ASP A 545 1.82 15.32 -29.82
N ASN A 546 2.64 14.54 -30.53
CA ASN A 546 3.00 13.15 -30.17
C ASN A 546 1.82 12.24 -29.81
N TYR A 547 0.65 12.43 -30.43
CA TYR A 547 -0.55 11.61 -30.17
C TYR A 547 -0.98 11.58 -28.69
N GLU A 548 -0.74 12.66 -27.94
CA GLU A 548 -1.09 12.78 -26.51
C GLU A 548 -2.54 12.40 -26.23
N PHE A 549 -3.49 12.91 -27.01
CA PHE A 549 -4.93 12.71 -26.78
C PHE A 549 -5.55 11.62 -27.66
N HIS A 550 -4.73 10.77 -28.27
CA HIS A 550 -5.23 9.74 -29.18
C HIS A 550 -6.21 8.79 -28.46
N ASN A 551 -7.34 8.46 -29.08
CA ASN A 551 -8.41 7.69 -28.43
C ASN A 551 -7.97 6.31 -27.91
N GLY A 552 -6.96 5.69 -28.53
CA GLY A 552 -6.26 4.51 -28.01
C GLY A 552 -5.68 4.64 -26.59
N LYS A 553 -5.73 5.82 -25.97
CA LYS A 553 -5.38 6.10 -24.56
C LYS A 553 -6.58 6.45 -23.69
N THR A 554 -7.79 6.59 -24.23
CA THR A 554 -8.92 7.20 -23.50
C THR A 554 -10.26 6.49 -23.69
N CYS A 555 -10.37 5.53 -24.62
CA CYS A 555 -11.65 4.95 -25.04
C CYS A 555 -12.06 3.64 -24.36
N ASP A 556 -11.46 3.25 -23.24
CA ASP A 556 -11.80 2.02 -22.49
C ASP A 556 -12.55 2.42 -21.22
N TYR A 557 -11.98 2.23 -20.03
CA TYR A 557 -12.62 2.53 -18.76
C TYR A 557 -12.92 4.03 -18.51
N LEU A 558 -13.98 4.25 -17.75
CA LEU A 558 -14.43 5.54 -17.22
C LEU A 558 -14.64 5.41 -15.71
N PHE A 559 -14.20 6.42 -14.95
CA PHE A 559 -14.54 6.53 -13.53
C PHE A 559 -14.49 7.98 -13.05
N LYS A 560 -14.98 8.28 -11.85
CA LYS A 560 -14.97 9.63 -11.27
C LYS A 560 -13.75 9.88 -10.39
N ALA A 561 -13.18 11.08 -10.48
CA ALA A 561 -12.39 11.66 -9.41
C ALA A 561 -13.30 12.18 -8.27
N PRO A 562 -12.78 12.28 -7.03
CA PRO A 562 -13.45 12.99 -5.94
C PRO A 562 -13.78 14.43 -6.35
N GLU A 563 -14.95 14.91 -5.91
CA GLU A 563 -15.47 16.22 -6.32
C GLU A 563 -14.58 17.38 -5.83
N ASP A 564 -14.12 17.30 -4.59
CA ASP A 564 -13.19 18.25 -3.98
C ASP A 564 -11.85 18.29 -4.73
N PHE A 565 -11.28 17.14 -5.05
CA PHE A 565 -10.05 17.06 -5.83
C PHE A 565 -10.24 17.65 -7.23
N ALA A 566 -11.34 17.31 -7.91
CA ALA A 566 -11.60 17.79 -9.26
C ALA A 566 -11.79 19.30 -9.31
N ASP A 567 -12.55 19.87 -8.36
CA ASP A 567 -12.80 21.31 -8.29
C ASP A 567 -11.53 22.10 -7.96
N GLU A 568 -10.69 21.58 -7.06
CA GLU A 568 -9.47 22.27 -6.63
C GLU A 568 -8.34 22.15 -7.66
N TYR A 569 -8.11 20.96 -8.21
CA TYR A 569 -6.90 20.66 -8.99
C TYR A 569 -7.15 20.39 -10.47
N LEU A 570 -8.37 19.96 -10.86
CA LEU A 570 -8.67 19.55 -12.24
C LEU A 570 -9.57 20.53 -12.99
N ASP A 571 -9.80 21.74 -12.46
CA ASP A 571 -10.75 22.71 -13.03
C ASP A 571 -12.14 22.05 -13.24
N GLY A 572 -12.63 21.33 -12.24
CA GLY A 572 -13.92 20.64 -12.25
C GLY A 572 -14.02 19.46 -13.23
N LYS A 573 -12.91 19.01 -13.84
CA LYS A 573 -12.85 17.83 -14.72
C LYS A 573 -12.92 16.55 -13.88
N ARG A 574 -14.14 16.13 -13.57
CA ARG A 574 -14.41 15.00 -12.66
C ARG A 574 -14.38 13.63 -13.34
N LEU A 575 -14.69 13.55 -14.64
CA LEU A 575 -14.67 12.27 -15.36
C LEU A 575 -13.24 11.93 -15.74
N ILE A 576 -12.77 10.77 -15.34
CA ILE A 576 -11.49 10.20 -15.73
C ILE A 576 -11.75 9.14 -16.80
N ALA A 577 -11.05 9.28 -17.92
CA ALA A 577 -11.04 8.32 -19.00
C ALA A 577 -9.65 7.72 -19.16
N GLY A 578 -9.58 6.44 -19.51
CA GLY A 578 -8.30 5.78 -19.78
C GLY A 578 -8.45 4.57 -20.68
N ASN A 579 -7.32 3.95 -20.96
CA ASN A 579 -7.17 2.74 -21.76
C ASN A 579 -5.79 2.13 -21.48
N HIS A 580 -5.62 0.89 -21.90
CA HIS A 580 -4.32 0.29 -22.10
C HIS A 580 -4.32 -0.44 -23.44
N ARG A 581 -3.25 -0.26 -24.21
CA ARG A 581 -3.13 -0.92 -25.50
C ARG A 581 -1.94 -1.86 -25.49
N GLU A 582 -2.20 -3.11 -25.88
CA GLU A 582 -1.16 -4.09 -26.16
C GLU A 582 -0.19 -3.56 -27.22
N SER A 583 0.98 -4.17 -27.31
CA SER A 583 1.98 -3.75 -28.30
C SER A 583 1.45 -3.90 -29.74
N GLY A 584 1.82 -2.99 -30.65
CA GLY A 584 1.61 -3.09 -32.11
C GLY A 584 0.57 -2.11 -32.60
N THR A 585 -0.05 -1.41 -31.66
CA THR A 585 -1.16 -0.55 -31.89
C THR A 585 -0.77 0.92 -31.71
N TYR A 586 -0.54 1.58 -32.84
CA TYR A 586 -0.20 3.00 -32.89
C TYR A 586 -1.18 3.87 -32.09
N GLY A 587 -0.63 4.90 -31.45
CA GLY A 587 -1.41 5.88 -30.67
C GLY A 587 -1.88 5.37 -29.30
N GLY A 588 -1.55 4.14 -28.92
CA GLY A 588 -1.79 3.58 -27.58
C GLY A 588 -0.81 4.06 -26.51
N SER A 589 -0.84 3.41 -25.36
CA SER A 589 0.05 3.64 -24.22
C SER A 589 0.66 2.32 -23.74
N GLN A 590 1.97 2.31 -23.47
CA GLN A 590 2.70 1.14 -22.94
C GLN A 590 2.54 1.04 -21.41
N GLY A 591 1.28 1.02 -20.94
CA GLY A 591 0.87 1.09 -19.54
C GLY A 591 -0.47 1.84 -19.40
N PRO A 592 -1.13 1.80 -18.22
CA PRO A 592 -2.45 2.41 -18.05
C PRO A 592 -2.41 3.94 -18.14
N THR A 593 -3.56 4.56 -18.36
CA THR A 593 -3.66 6.00 -18.61
C THR A 593 -4.76 6.67 -17.80
N LEU A 594 -4.60 7.97 -17.55
CA LEU A 594 -5.54 8.79 -16.79
C LEU A 594 -5.70 10.16 -17.47
N PHE A 595 -6.88 10.42 -18.03
CA PHE A 595 -7.24 11.68 -18.67
C PHE A 595 -8.48 12.27 -18.02
N ALA A 596 -8.36 13.46 -17.42
CA ALA A 596 -9.48 14.15 -16.81
C ALA A 596 -10.24 14.99 -17.86
N VAL A 597 -11.58 14.90 -17.86
CA VAL A 597 -12.47 15.63 -18.78
C VAL A 597 -13.78 16.02 -18.06
N ALA A 598 -14.43 17.09 -18.53
CA ALA A 598 -15.79 17.48 -18.11
C ALA A 598 -16.60 17.90 -19.33
N PRO A 599 -17.24 16.97 -20.05
CA PRO A 599 -17.90 17.29 -21.31
C PRO A 599 -18.96 18.41 -21.14
N TRP A 600 -19.67 18.44 -20.02
CA TRP A 600 -20.67 19.48 -19.71
C TRP A 600 -20.13 20.91 -19.64
N LYS A 601 -18.82 21.10 -19.47
CA LYS A 601 -18.18 22.43 -19.52
C LYS A 601 -17.92 22.92 -20.95
N ASN A 602 -17.99 22.04 -21.95
CA ASN A 602 -17.79 22.34 -23.36
C ASN A 602 -19.12 22.54 -24.14
N GLY A 603 -20.24 22.55 -23.42
CA GLY A 603 -21.61 22.55 -23.93
C GLY A 603 -22.42 21.51 -23.15
N ASN A 604 -23.74 21.67 -23.04
CA ASN A 604 -24.59 20.68 -22.37
C ASN A 604 -25.86 20.38 -23.20
N PRO A 605 -25.77 19.49 -24.20
CA PRO A 605 -24.58 18.74 -24.60
C PRO A 605 -23.58 19.54 -25.45
N PRO A 606 -22.31 19.10 -25.53
CA PRO A 606 -21.36 19.55 -26.55
C PRO A 606 -21.87 19.25 -27.97
N GLU A 607 -21.34 19.95 -28.97
CA GLU A 607 -21.65 19.68 -30.38
C GLU A 607 -21.08 18.32 -30.80
N ASN A 608 -21.75 17.62 -31.71
CA ASN A 608 -21.27 16.32 -32.20
C ASN A 608 -19.90 16.48 -32.88
N GLY A 609 -18.97 15.55 -32.62
CA GLY A 609 -17.59 15.60 -33.14
C GLY A 609 -16.70 16.67 -32.50
N GLN A 610 -17.15 17.33 -31.43
CA GLN A 610 -16.38 18.35 -30.73
C GLN A 610 -15.16 17.73 -30.02
N ASN A 611 -14.02 18.42 -30.11
CA ASN A 611 -12.85 18.17 -29.27
C ASN A 611 -13.09 18.79 -27.88
N LEU A 612 -13.11 17.96 -26.85
CA LEU A 612 -13.33 18.36 -25.46
C LEU A 612 -12.05 18.90 -24.83
N ASP A 613 -12.21 19.76 -23.82
CA ASP A 613 -11.10 20.20 -22.99
C ASP A 613 -10.74 19.08 -21.99
N ALA A 614 -9.54 18.51 -22.14
CA ALA A 614 -9.07 17.37 -21.35
C ALA A 614 -7.64 17.60 -20.85
N LEU A 615 -7.31 16.95 -19.74
CA LEU A 615 -6.00 17.02 -19.09
C LEU A 615 -5.37 15.63 -19.03
N ALA A 616 -4.21 15.47 -19.65
CA ALA A 616 -3.41 14.25 -19.57
C ALA A 616 -2.67 14.19 -18.22
N MET A 617 -3.06 13.26 -17.34
CA MET A 617 -2.46 13.13 -16.00
C MET A 617 -1.46 11.98 -15.93
N THR A 618 -1.71 10.89 -16.66
CA THR A 618 -0.80 9.75 -16.75
C THR A 618 -0.95 9.06 -18.09
N TYR A 619 0.16 8.79 -18.76
CA TYR A 619 0.25 7.91 -19.91
C TYR A 619 1.70 7.52 -20.13
N TYR A 620 1.95 6.36 -20.73
CA TYR A 620 3.31 5.87 -20.97
C TYR A 620 3.58 5.87 -22.47
N ARG A 621 4.65 6.54 -22.88
CA ARG A 621 4.92 6.78 -24.30
C ARG A 621 5.28 5.48 -24.99
N GLU A 622 4.85 5.37 -26.24
CA GLU A 622 5.27 4.30 -27.14
C GLU A 622 6.77 4.44 -27.43
N ARG A 623 7.56 3.50 -26.92
CA ARG A 623 8.99 3.38 -27.19
C ARG A 623 9.24 2.12 -28.00
N LEU A 624 9.90 2.26 -29.15
CA LEU A 624 10.20 1.13 -30.03
C LEU A 624 10.91 0.01 -29.26
N GLY A 625 12.04 0.34 -28.61
CA GLY A 625 12.86 -0.61 -27.86
C GLY A 625 12.20 -1.28 -26.64
N CYS A 626 10.97 -0.89 -26.30
CA CYS A 626 10.19 -1.54 -25.25
C CYS A 626 9.51 -2.84 -25.74
N ALA A 627 9.20 -2.95 -27.03
CA ALA A 627 8.54 -4.15 -27.57
C ALA A 627 9.09 -4.60 -28.93
N TRP A 628 9.73 -3.74 -29.72
CA TRP A 628 10.34 -4.07 -31.01
C TRP A 628 11.76 -3.53 -31.16
N ASN A 629 12.57 -4.24 -31.93
CA ASN A 629 13.87 -3.74 -32.35
C ASN A 629 13.75 -2.86 -33.61
N GLU A 630 14.87 -2.29 -34.05
CA GLU A 630 14.93 -1.44 -35.26
C GLU A 630 14.54 -2.17 -36.56
N SER A 631 14.49 -3.51 -36.54
CA SER A 631 14.05 -4.34 -37.67
C SER A 631 12.58 -4.78 -37.55
N GLU A 632 11.81 -4.16 -36.64
CA GLU A 632 10.41 -4.47 -36.36
C GLU A 632 10.18 -5.90 -35.83
N GLU A 633 11.23 -6.57 -35.36
CA GLU A 633 11.10 -7.86 -34.69
C GLU A 633 10.81 -7.65 -33.21
N MET A 634 9.91 -8.47 -32.68
CA MET A 634 9.49 -8.40 -31.29
C MET A 634 10.65 -8.73 -30.35
N ILE A 635 10.92 -7.86 -29.38
CA ILE A 635 11.95 -8.07 -28.35
C ILE A 635 11.37 -9.00 -27.30
N PRO A 636 11.90 -10.22 -27.12
CA PRO A 636 11.34 -11.17 -26.16
C PRO A 636 11.37 -10.65 -24.73
N ASN A 637 12.42 -9.91 -24.36
CA ASN A 637 12.53 -9.33 -23.03
C ASN A 637 13.19 -7.95 -23.14
N PRO A 638 12.45 -6.85 -22.93
CA PRO A 638 13.02 -5.51 -23.03
C PRO A 638 14.05 -5.28 -21.93
N THR A 639 15.13 -4.58 -22.26
CA THR A 639 16.14 -4.19 -21.26
C THR A 639 15.54 -3.22 -20.24
N SER A 640 16.01 -3.26 -18.99
CA SER A 640 15.59 -2.30 -17.96
C SER A 640 15.73 -0.86 -18.46
N GLY A 641 14.71 -0.03 -18.20
CA GLY A 641 14.64 1.37 -18.64
C GLY A 641 14.27 1.57 -20.12
N ALA A 642 14.03 0.51 -20.91
CA ALA A 642 13.58 0.65 -22.30
C ALA A 642 12.14 1.17 -22.42
N CYS A 643 11.32 0.90 -21.42
CA CYS A 643 9.92 1.30 -21.30
C CYS A 643 9.79 2.42 -20.25
N ASP A 644 8.84 3.35 -20.44
CA ASP A 644 8.51 4.30 -19.36
C ASP A 644 7.80 3.56 -18.20
N PHE A 645 6.88 2.64 -18.51
CA PHE A 645 6.27 1.77 -17.49
C PHE A 645 7.18 0.58 -17.17
N PRO A 646 7.53 0.35 -15.88
CA PRO A 646 8.43 -0.72 -15.47
C PRO A 646 7.95 -2.11 -15.90
N ASP A 647 8.88 -2.92 -16.38
CA ASP A 647 8.65 -4.32 -16.78
C ASP A 647 7.51 -4.52 -17.78
N TYR A 648 7.13 -3.50 -18.55
CA TYR A 648 6.07 -3.61 -19.54
C TYR A 648 6.29 -4.82 -20.46
N ARG A 649 5.19 -5.50 -20.79
CA ARG A 649 5.13 -6.58 -21.77
C ARG A 649 4.01 -6.33 -22.76
N ALA A 650 4.18 -6.88 -23.95
CA ALA A 650 3.26 -6.73 -25.06
C ALA A 650 1.83 -7.15 -24.72
N MET A 651 1.67 -8.15 -23.86
CA MET A 651 0.37 -8.72 -23.44
C MET A 651 -0.05 -8.27 -22.03
N ASP A 652 0.54 -7.19 -21.49
CA ASP A 652 -0.07 -6.52 -20.34
C ASP A 652 -1.50 -6.09 -20.70
N SER A 653 -2.40 -6.03 -19.72
CA SER A 653 -3.78 -5.59 -19.93
C SER A 653 -4.26 -4.84 -18.70
N TRP A 654 -4.78 -3.63 -18.87
CA TRP A 654 -5.33 -2.81 -17.78
C TRP A 654 -6.65 -2.19 -18.27
N THR A 655 -7.76 -2.68 -17.74
CA THR A 655 -9.09 -2.57 -18.37
C THR A 655 -10.16 -1.99 -17.45
N GLY A 656 -9.82 -1.74 -16.18
CA GLY A 656 -10.72 -1.17 -15.21
C GLY A 656 -10.00 -0.23 -14.26
N GLY A 657 -10.70 0.81 -13.78
CA GLY A 657 -10.15 1.74 -12.82
C GLY A 657 -11.20 2.34 -11.91
N ALA A 658 -10.77 2.75 -10.71
CA ALA A 658 -11.61 3.47 -9.77
C ALA A 658 -10.76 4.40 -8.91
N TRP A 659 -11.22 5.64 -8.70
CA TRP A 659 -10.64 6.50 -7.68
C TRP A 659 -11.34 6.21 -6.34
N VAL A 660 -10.60 5.59 -5.42
CA VAL A 660 -11.14 5.18 -4.14
C VAL A 660 -10.73 6.17 -3.07
N GLN A 661 -11.71 6.64 -2.29
CA GLN A 661 -11.50 7.51 -1.15
C GLN A 661 -12.47 7.10 -0.03
N SER A 662 -11.92 6.87 1.16
CA SER A 662 -12.71 6.56 2.36
C SER A 662 -11.91 6.92 3.61
N GLY A 663 -12.54 7.53 4.63
CA GLY A 663 -11.87 7.77 5.91
C GLY A 663 -10.54 8.56 5.87
N GLY A 664 -10.31 9.37 4.82
CA GLY A 664 -9.07 10.14 4.62
C GLY A 664 -7.92 9.39 3.91
N ILE A 665 -8.09 8.09 3.64
CA ILE A 665 -7.20 7.35 2.74
C ILE A 665 -7.70 7.45 1.28
N SER A 666 -6.79 7.50 0.32
CA SER A 666 -7.13 7.52 -1.11
C SER A 666 -6.08 6.84 -1.98
N ALA A 667 -6.53 6.27 -3.09
CA ALA A 667 -5.70 5.80 -4.20
C ALA A 667 -6.53 5.81 -5.50
N ILE A 668 -5.85 5.94 -6.64
CA ILE A 668 -6.42 5.52 -7.92
C ILE A 668 -6.03 4.05 -8.12
N LEU A 669 -7.03 3.17 -8.21
CA LEU A 669 -6.84 1.75 -8.42
C LEU A 669 -7.02 1.45 -9.91
N ILE A 670 -6.08 0.71 -10.49
CA ILE A 670 -6.19 0.18 -11.85
C ILE A 670 -6.11 -1.34 -11.80
N PHE A 671 -7.05 -2.01 -12.45
CA PHE A 671 -7.22 -3.45 -12.44
C PHE A 671 -6.83 -4.03 -13.80
N GLY A 672 -6.22 -5.20 -13.77
CA GLY A 672 -5.80 -5.85 -15.00
C GLY A 672 -4.99 -7.11 -14.80
N ARG A 673 -4.29 -7.52 -15.85
CA ARG A 673 -3.41 -8.68 -15.90
C ARG A 673 -2.02 -8.25 -16.34
N LYS A 674 -1.04 -8.44 -15.48
CA LYS A 674 0.38 -8.23 -15.77
C LYS A 674 0.95 -9.50 -16.41
N SER A 675 1.78 -9.34 -17.42
CA SER A 675 2.60 -10.43 -17.96
C SER A 675 4.00 -10.38 -17.38
N ALA A 676 4.57 -11.54 -17.05
CA ALA A 676 5.92 -11.68 -16.51
C ALA A 676 6.87 -12.40 -17.48
N GLY A 677 6.33 -13.10 -18.48
CA GLY A 677 7.09 -13.88 -19.45
C GLY A 677 7.80 -13.07 -20.51
N ASN A 678 8.37 -13.80 -21.46
CA ASN A 678 8.91 -13.20 -22.67
C ASN A 678 7.78 -12.86 -23.64
N ASN A 679 7.84 -11.67 -24.22
CA ASN A 679 7.07 -11.26 -25.38
C ASN A 679 7.23 -12.33 -26.50
N CYS A 680 6.12 -12.89 -26.95
CA CYS A 680 6.04 -13.72 -28.15
C CYS A 680 4.85 -13.31 -29.04
N TYR A 681 5.05 -13.31 -30.36
CA TYR A 681 3.96 -13.18 -31.33
C TYR A 681 3.83 -14.49 -32.11
N GLY A 682 2.71 -15.19 -31.99
CA GLY A 682 2.59 -16.55 -32.51
C GLY A 682 1.27 -17.22 -32.18
N THR A 683 1.22 -18.55 -32.33
CA THR A 683 0.12 -19.38 -31.81
C THR A 683 0.41 -19.79 -30.37
N GLN A 684 -0.62 -20.26 -29.67
CA GLN A 684 -0.49 -20.89 -28.36
C GLN A 684 0.72 -21.84 -28.25
N GLU A 685 0.87 -22.80 -29.18
CA GLU A 685 1.95 -23.78 -29.11
C GLU A 685 3.32 -23.17 -29.38
N ALA A 686 3.39 -22.16 -30.25
CA ALA A 686 4.65 -21.48 -30.57
C ALA A 686 5.15 -20.64 -29.39
N CYS A 687 4.22 -20.01 -28.65
CA CYS A 687 4.53 -19.15 -27.52
C CYS A 687 4.48 -19.86 -26.16
N GLY A 688 3.94 -21.08 -26.09
CA GLY A 688 3.83 -21.87 -24.87
C GLY A 688 2.84 -21.29 -23.85
N ASP A 689 1.75 -20.69 -24.33
CA ASP A 689 0.80 -19.96 -23.48
C ASP A 689 -0.46 -20.81 -23.17
N PRO A 690 -0.60 -21.35 -21.96
CA PRO A 690 -1.79 -22.12 -21.59
C PRO A 690 -3.05 -21.27 -21.41
N CYS A 691 -2.92 -19.95 -21.22
CA CYS A 691 -4.04 -19.05 -20.92
C CYS A 691 -4.66 -18.43 -22.18
N ASN A 692 -3.95 -18.38 -23.31
CA ASN A 692 -4.44 -17.80 -24.55
C ASN A 692 -4.27 -18.77 -25.73
N MET A 693 -5.39 -19.16 -26.35
CA MET A 693 -5.44 -20.08 -27.48
C MET A 693 -5.31 -19.38 -28.84
N ASP A 694 -5.54 -18.08 -28.89
CA ASP A 694 -5.57 -17.32 -30.13
C ASP A 694 -4.17 -17.01 -30.64
N LYS A 695 -4.06 -16.76 -31.95
CA LYS A 695 -2.83 -16.26 -32.53
C LYS A 695 -2.72 -14.77 -32.27
N GLY A 696 -1.65 -14.33 -31.59
CA GLY A 696 -1.45 -12.92 -31.31
C GLY A 696 -0.24 -12.65 -30.42
N TYR A 697 -0.34 -11.63 -29.58
CA TYR A 697 0.64 -11.33 -28.54
C TYR A 697 0.47 -12.27 -27.34
N HIS A 698 1.58 -12.76 -26.83
CA HIS A 698 1.68 -13.62 -25.66
C HIS A 698 2.84 -13.18 -24.79
N ALA A 699 2.73 -13.40 -23.47
CA ALA A 699 3.82 -13.17 -22.53
C ALA A 699 3.63 -13.95 -21.21
N TYR A 700 3.13 -15.17 -21.28
CA TYR A 700 2.95 -16.06 -20.13
C TYR A 700 4.27 -16.30 -19.36
N PRO A 701 4.27 -16.31 -18.00
CA PRO A 701 3.12 -16.35 -17.11
C PRO A 701 2.48 -14.99 -16.85
N TYR A 702 1.24 -15.03 -16.35
CA TYR A 702 0.43 -13.87 -16.04
C TYR A 702 0.18 -13.74 -14.53
N GLU A 703 -0.22 -12.56 -14.09
CA GLU A 703 -0.72 -12.30 -12.74
C GLU A 703 -1.85 -11.28 -12.82
N THR A 704 -3.04 -11.61 -12.32
CA THR A 704 -4.09 -10.60 -12.13
C THR A 704 -3.68 -9.65 -11.02
N GLN A 705 -3.80 -8.34 -11.25
CA GLN A 705 -3.25 -7.32 -10.35
C GLN A 705 -4.18 -6.12 -10.17
N ILE A 706 -4.04 -5.48 -9.00
CA ILE A 706 -4.40 -4.08 -8.74
C ILE A 706 -3.11 -3.26 -8.70
N LEU A 707 -3.08 -2.13 -9.40
CA LEU A 707 -2.06 -1.09 -9.28
C LEU A 707 -2.60 0.06 -8.43
N PHE A 708 -1.79 0.58 -7.51
CA PHE A 708 -2.15 1.68 -6.62
C PHE A 708 -1.37 2.94 -7.01
N TYR A 709 -2.07 3.95 -7.51
CA TYR A 709 -1.50 5.25 -7.87
C TYR A 709 -1.84 6.31 -6.82
N ASP A 710 -0.88 7.21 -6.58
CA ASP A 710 -1.00 8.28 -5.58
C ASP A 710 -1.66 9.53 -6.18
N PRO A 711 -2.80 10.01 -5.66
CA PRO A 711 -3.36 11.31 -6.01
C PRO A 711 -2.37 12.48 -5.96
N GLU A 712 -1.38 12.46 -5.05
CA GLU A 712 -0.39 13.53 -4.93
C GLU A 712 0.55 13.58 -6.14
N ASP A 713 0.82 12.45 -6.79
CA ASP A 713 1.61 12.42 -8.03
C ASP A 713 0.87 13.14 -9.17
N LEU A 714 -0.46 13.08 -9.20
CA LEU A 714 -1.25 13.82 -10.19
C LEU A 714 -1.17 15.33 -9.94
N LYS A 715 -1.11 15.78 -8.68
CA LYS A 715 -0.84 17.20 -8.35
C LYS A 715 0.54 17.64 -8.82
N ALA A 716 1.54 16.76 -8.76
CA ALA A 716 2.87 17.04 -9.29
C ALA A 716 2.84 17.24 -10.82
N VAL A 717 2.03 16.44 -11.54
CA VAL A 717 1.80 16.62 -12.99
C VAL A 717 1.08 17.94 -13.28
N ILE A 718 0.00 18.23 -12.56
CA ILE A 718 -0.80 19.46 -12.71
C ILE A 718 0.05 20.71 -12.47
N SER A 719 0.98 20.66 -11.51
CA SER A 719 1.90 21.76 -11.20
C SER A 719 3.12 21.84 -12.13
N GLY A 720 3.28 20.90 -13.06
CA GLY A 720 4.41 20.83 -14.00
C GLY A 720 5.73 20.41 -13.36
N THR A 721 5.69 19.81 -12.17
CA THR A 721 6.88 19.31 -11.45
C THR A 721 7.18 17.84 -11.77
N LYS A 722 6.25 17.14 -12.41
CA LYS A 722 6.37 15.76 -12.88
C LYS A 722 5.74 15.64 -14.27
N GLU A 723 6.34 14.85 -15.14
CA GLU A 723 5.74 14.54 -16.45
C GLU A 723 4.70 13.41 -16.32
N PRO A 724 3.66 13.36 -17.17
CA PRO A 724 2.62 12.32 -17.09
C PRO A 724 3.17 10.88 -17.12
N TRP A 725 4.22 10.62 -17.91
CA TRP A 725 4.86 9.31 -18.04
C TRP A 725 5.83 8.97 -16.91
N GLN A 726 6.02 9.86 -15.92
CA GLN A 726 6.82 9.61 -14.73
C GLN A 726 5.98 9.16 -13.54
N VAL A 727 4.65 9.25 -13.63
CA VAL A 727 3.73 8.75 -12.58
C VAL A 727 3.81 7.24 -12.56
N MET A 728 4.05 6.65 -11.39
CA MET A 728 4.20 5.20 -11.21
C MET A 728 3.27 4.71 -10.10
N PRO A 729 2.79 3.46 -10.17
CA PRO A 729 2.10 2.88 -9.03
C PRO A 729 3.09 2.76 -7.86
N TYR A 730 2.65 3.12 -6.66
CA TYR A 730 3.47 2.99 -5.45
C TYR A 730 3.32 1.62 -4.79
N ASP A 731 2.28 0.88 -5.13
CA ASP A 731 2.05 -0.49 -4.67
C ASP A 731 1.29 -1.28 -5.74
N ARG A 732 1.31 -2.61 -5.62
CA ARG A 732 0.51 -3.53 -6.43
C ARG A 732 0.14 -4.77 -5.63
N HIS A 733 -1.02 -5.33 -5.96
CA HIS A 733 -1.54 -6.51 -5.26
C HIS A 733 -2.00 -7.56 -6.25
N SER A 734 -1.57 -8.81 -6.06
CA SER A 734 -2.06 -9.94 -6.85
C SER A 734 -3.48 -10.29 -6.44
N LEU A 735 -4.33 -10.58 -7.42
CA LEU A 735 -5.71 -11.04 -7.25
C LEU A 735 -5.89 -12.51 -7.62
N SER A 736 -4.81 -13.20 -8.00
CA SER A 736 -4.88 -14.54 -8.60
C SER A 736 -5.45 -15.59 -7.65
N ASP A 737 -5.50 -15.34 -6.34
CA ASP A 737 -6.14 -16.19 -5.32
C ASP A 737 -7.62 -15.85 -5.04
N ARG A 738 -8.16 -14.80 -5.68
CA ARG A 738 -9.54 -14.30 -5.48
C ARG A 738 -10.44 -14.48 -6.69
N VAL A 739 -9.86 -14.39 -7.89
CA VAL A 739 -10.55 -14.56 -9.17
C VAL A 739 -10.69 -16.03 -9.54
N ILE A 740 -11.72 -16.38 -10.30
CA ILE A 740 -12.05 -17.77 -10.65
C ILE A 740 -11.01 -18.35 -11.60
N GLY A 741 -10.64 -17.61 -12.65
CA GLY A 741 -9.64 -18.02 -13.63
C GLY A 741 -8.19 -17.90 -13.16
N GLY A 742 -7.96 -17.50 -11.91
CA GLY A 742 -6.63 -17.36 -11.31
C GLY A 742 -5.69 -16.44 -12.10
N GLU A 743 -4.52 -16.96 -12.46
CA GLU A 743 -3.54 -16.23 -13.29
C GLU A 743 -4.01 -15.99 -14.73
N CYS A 744 -4.88 -16.86 -15.25
CA CYS A 744 -5.40 -16.76 -16.62
C CYS A 744 -6.62 -15.82 -16.72
N ALA A 745 -7.22 -15.42 -15.59
CA ALA A 745 -8.42 -14.59 -15.58
C ALA A 745 -8.22 -13.28 -16.33
N THR A 746 -9.24 -12.87 -17.10
CA THR A 746 -9.27 -11.58 -17.77
C THR A 746 -10.15 -10.65 -16.96
N LEU A 747 -9.53 -9.71 -16.25
CA LEU A 747 -10.27 -8.65 -15.57
C LEU A 747 -10.84 -7.65 -16.58
N GLY A 748 -12.03 -7.14 -16.30
CA GLY A 748 -12.72 -6.14 -17.11
C GLY A 748 -12.88 -4.81 -16.37
N ALA A 749 -14.07 -4.22 -16.48
CA ALA A 749 -14.42 -2.96 -15.85
C ALA A 749 -14.43 -3.03 -14.31
N ALA A 750 -14.23 -1.86 -13.70
CA ALA A 750 -14.37 -1.63 -12.27
C ALA A 750 -15.35 -0.50 -11.97
N ALA A 751 -16.02 -0.56 -10.83
CA ALA A 751 -16.90 0.48 -10.31
C ALA A 751 -16.70 0.68 -8.80
N TYR A 752 -17.01 1.88 -8.31
CA TYR A 752 -16.89 2.22 -6.90
C TYR A 752 -18.20 2.81 -6.38
N ASP A 753 -18.74 2.18 -5.35
CA ASP A 753 -19.76 2.75 -4.48
C ASP A 753 -19.05 3.51 -3.36
N GLU A 754 -18.97 4.83 -3.52
CA GLU A 754 -18.31 5.73 -2.57
C GLU A 754 -19.03 5.78 -1.23
N GLU A 755 -20.36 5.72 -1.22
CA GLU A 755 -21.17 5.85 0.00
C GLU A 755 -20.98 4.64 0.91
N ASN A 756 -20.95 3.43 0.32
CA ASN A 756 -20.73 2.20 1.07
C ASN A 756 -19.29 1.70 0.98
N GLY A 757 -18.36 2.42 0.35
CA GLY A 757 -16.96 2.00 0.23
C GLY A 757 -16.79 0.60 -0.39
N LEU A 758 -17.57 0.26 -1.41
CA LEU A 758 -17.51 -1.04 -2.10
C LEU A 758 -16.87 -0.88 -3.48
N ILE A 759 -15.91 -1.75 -3.78
CA ILE A 759 -15.23 -1.83 -5.07
C ILE A 759 -15.74 -3.08 -5.77
N TYR A 760 -16.12 -2.92 -7.03
CA TYR A 760 -16.64 -3.98 -7.89
C TYR A 760 -15.72 -4.12 -9.09
N VAL A 761 -15.33 -5.35 -9.42
CA VAL A 761 -14.46 -5.63 -10.57
C VAL A 761 -15.01 -6.83 -11.31
N THR A 762 -15.17 -6.70 -12.63
CA THR A 762 -15.63 -7.80 -13.46
C THR A 762 -14.47 -8.75 -13.80
N GLU A 763 -14.74 -10.04 -13.81
CA GLU A 763 -13.93 -11.05 -14.47
C GLU A 763 -14.74 -11.58 -15.67
N GLN A 764 -14.15 -11.50 -16.85
CA GLN A 764 -14.75 -11.95 -18.09
C GLN A 764 -14.59 -13.46 -18.23
N GLU A 765 -15.58 -14.12 -18.82
CA GLU A 765 -15.52 -15.53 -19.19
C GLU A 765 -15.19 -16.49 -18.03
N ALA A 766 -15.60 -16.14 -16.80
CA ALA A 766 -15.43 -17.00 -15.63
C ALA A 766 -16.34 -18.24 -15.68
N GLY A 767 -17.50 -18.14 -16.32
CA GLY A 767 -18.40 -19.25 -16.59
C GLY A 767 -18.02 -20.06 -17.82
N GLN A 768 -18.46 -21.33 -17.88
CA GLN A 768 -18.11 -22.26 -18.97
C GLN A 768 -18.60 -21.83 -20.37
N SER A 769 -19.58 -20.93 -20.43
CA SER A 769 -20.16 -20.40 -21.67
C SER A 769 -19.74 -18.96 -21.94
N GLY A 770 -18.71 -18.46 -21.24
CA GLY A 770 -18.25 -17.07 -21.35
C GLY A 770 -18.96 -16.11 -20.41
N GLU A 771 -19.68 -16.58 -19.39
CA GLU A 771 -20.42 -15.72 -18.47
C GLU A 771 -19.48 -14.88 -17.56
N PRO A 772 -19.73 -13.57 -17.38
CA PRO A 772 -18.96 -12.74 -16.47
C PRO A 772 -19.38 -12.90 -15.00
N VAL A 773 -18.44 -12.60 -14.10
CA VAL A 773 -18.70 -12.43 -12.66
C VAL A 773 -18.25 -11.05 -12.19
N VAL A 774 -18.82 -10.58 -11.09
CA VAL A 774 -18.42 -9.37 -10.39
C VAL A 774 -17.85 -9.77 -9.04
N HIS A 775 -16.57 -9.46 -8.83
CA HIS A 775 -15.88 -9.56 -7.56
C HIS A 775 -16.06 -8.31 -6.73
N VAL A 776 -16.22 -8.47 -5.42
CA VAL A 776 -16.56 -7.36 -4.52
C VAL A 776 -15.52 -7.25 -3.40
N TRP A 777 -15.02 -6.05 -3.17
CA TRP A 777 -14.18 -5.70 -2.01
C TRP A 777 -14.82 -4.56 -1.24
N LYS A 778 -14.58 -4.53 0.07
CA LYS A 778 -14.94 -3.42 0.96
C LYS A 778 -13.68 -2.68 1.36
N VAL A 779 -13.70 -1.36 1.23
CA VAL A 779 -12.68 -0.49 1.82
C VAL A 779 -12.95 -0.42 3.31
N VAL A 780 -11.97 -0.83 4.10
CA VAL A 780 -11.94 -0.76 5.55
C VAL A 780 -10.70 0.02 5.96
N PRO A 781 -10.79 1.36 6.06
CA PRO A 781 -9.66 2.14 6.51
C PRO A 781 -9.17 1.58 7.84
N PHE A 782 -7.90 1.15 7.92
CA PHE A 782 -7.35 0.57 9.15
C PHE A 782 -7.46 1.53 10.36
N ALA A 783 -7.73 2.82 10.11
CA ALA A 783 -7.97 3.85 11.11
C ALA A 783 -9.45 4.10 11.48
N SER A 784 -10.43 3.44 10.85
CA SER A 784 -11.86 3.59 11.17
C SER A 784 -12.49 2.27 11.62
N ALA A 785 -12.13 1.83 12.82
CA ALA A 785 -13.14 1.23 13.66
C ALA A 785 -14.14 2.35 14.01
N ASP A 786 -15.36 2.19 13.53
CA ASP A 786 -16.50 3.10 13.70
C ASP A 786 -16.62 3.55 15.17
N THR A 787 -16.50 4.85 15.42
CA THR A 787 -16.88 5.46 16.70
C THR A 787 -17.99 6.46 16.40
N ASP A 788 -19.23 6.02 16.63
CA ASP A 788 -20.36 6.92 16.65
C ASP A 788 -20.30 7.83 17.89
N ASN A 789 -21.06 8.93 17.84
CA ASN A 789 -20.97 10.10 18.71
C ASN A 789 -21.27 9.88 20.22
N ASN A 790 -21.22 8.65 20.73
CA ASN A 790 -21.16 8.34 22.16
C ASN A 790 -20.35 7.07 22.52
N GLY A 791 -19.60 6.48 21.59
CA GLY A 791 -18.66 5.39 21.88
C GLY A 791 -19.30 4.15 22.50
N LYS A 792 -20.52 3.80 22.07
CA LYS A 792 -21.21 2.56 22.47
C LYS A 792 -21.92 1.96 21.27
N ILE A 793 -21.45 0.80 20.82
CA ILE A 793 -22.27 -0.15 20.08
C ILE A 793 -23.46 -0.49 21.00
N GLU A 794 -24.67 -0.13 20.60
CA GLU A 794 -25.89 -0.44 21.34
C GLU A 794 -26.08 -1.97 21.41
N LEU A 795 -26.03 -2.54 22.61
CA LEU A 795 -26.32 -3.96 22.87
C LEU A 795 -27.75 -4.37 22.46
N THR A 796 -28.61 -3.41 22.12
CA THR A 796 -30.03 -3.61 21.79
C THR A 796 -30.21 -4.27 20.43
N ASP A 797 -29.33 -4.04 19.46
CA ASP A 797 -29.39 -4.70 18.14
C ASP A 797 -29.01 -6.18 18.22
N ILE A 798 -28.02 -6.53 19.05
CA ILE A 798 -27.64 -7.93 19.32
C ILE A 798 -28.77 -8.67 20.06
N ILE A 799 -29.44 -8.00 21.01
CA ILE A 799 -30.57 -8.56 21.75
C ILE A 799 -31.83 -8.69 20.87
N SER A 800 -32.03 -7.78 19.91
CA SER A 800 -33.12 -7.86 18.92
C SER A 800 -32.94 -9.06 17.99
N SER A 801 -31.72 -9.29 17.50
CA SER A 801 -31.37 -10.42 16.62
C SER A 801 -31.40 -11.78 17.34
N LEU A 802 -31.03 -11.82 18.63
CA LEU A 802 -31.17 -13.01 19.47
C LEU A 802 -32.64 -13.38 19.75
N LYS A 803 -33.53 -12.39 19.86
CA LYS A 803 -34.98 -12.62 20.01
C LYS A 803 -35.66 -13.09 18.71
N GLN A 804 -35.03 -12.88 17.56
CA GLN A 804 -35.53 -13.29 16.24
C GLN A 804 -34.92 -14.62 15.74
N GLY A 805 -34.05 -15.27 16.51
CA GLY A 805 -33.51 -16.60 16.19
C GLY A 805 -32.48 -16.63 15.06
N LYS A 806 -31.91 -15.49 14.67
CA LYS A 806 -30.88 -15.40 13.61
C LYS A 806 -29.48 -15.64 14.17
N LEU A 807 -29.16 -16.92 14.40
CA LEU A 807 -27.88 -17.35 15.00
C LEU A 807 -26.65 -17.08 14.10
N ARG A 808 -26.86 -16.94 12.78
CA ARG A 808 -25.78 -16.67 11.81
C ARG A 808 -25.21 -15.25 11.95
N ASP A 809 -26.06 -14.25 12.13
CA ASP A 809 -25.65 -12.85 12.22
C ASP A 809 -24.83 -12.60 13.50
N VAL A 810 -25.17 -13.31 14.57
CA VAL A 810 -24.42 -13.29 15.84
C VAL A 810 -23.02 -13.90 15.68
N ILE A 811 -22.87 -14.95 14.87
CA ILE A 811 -21.57 -15.56 14.58
C ILE A 811 -20.73 -14.67 13.65
N LEU A 812 -21.36 -13.97 12.70
CA LEU A 812 -20.67 -13.05 11.81
C LEU A 812 -20.11 -11.83 12.58
N SER A 813 -20.91 -11.24 13.47
CA SER A 813 -20.47 -10.13 14.33
C SER A 813 -19.39 -10.56 15.34
N LEU A 814 -19.44 -11.80 15.85
CA LEU A 814 -18.40 -12.34 16.74
C LEU A 814 -17.09 -12.69 16.02
N ARG A 815 -17.15 -13.06 14.73
CA ARG A 815 -15.96 -13.29 13.88
C ARG A 815 -15.26 -11.98 13.51
N LEU A 816 -16.04 -10.94 13.21
CA LEU A 816 -15.54 -9.57 13.04
C LEU A 816 -14.85 -9.02 14.31
N LEU A 817 -15.29 -9.44 15.51
CA LEU A 817 -14.63 -9.10 16.79
C LEU A 817 -13.41 -9.97 17.13
N ALA A 818 -13.25 -11.11 16.47
CA ALA A 818 -12.17 -12.07 16.73
C ALA A 818 -11.07 -12.08 15.64
N GLY A 819 -11.21 -11.28 14.58
CA GLY A 819 -10.22 -11.15 13.51
C GLY A 819 -10.02 -12.43 12.68
N PHE A 820 -11.10 -13.18 12.41
CA PHE A 820 -11.10 -14.34 11.52
C PHE A 820 -11.79 -14.05 10.18
#